data_AF-A0A0W1ABS5-F1
#
_entry.id   AF-A0A0W1ABS5-F1
#
_cell.length_a   1.000
_cell.length_b   1.000
_cell.length_c   1.000
_cell.angle_alpha   90.00
_cell.angle_beta   90.00
_cell.angle_gamma   90.00
#
_symmetry.space_group_name_H-M   'P 1'
#
loop_
_entity.id
_entity.type
_entity.pdbx_description
1 polymer ?
#
loop_
_entity_poly.entity_id
_entity_poly.type
_entity_poly.pdbx_seq_one_letter_code
_entity_poly.pdbx_strand_id
1 'polypeptide(L)'
;MPIFYQGKQLTRFKEKTGGKNKSDKGGFYETSASLDSEKLRYFIKKPDKPYELFTELFAGLLLKEFMERKLIEEEYFPSLICADVVEFEDHSYGLIQPLVAFDELYKVIGTGSNNNRDRSVVLESLFGPAYYSEIIQQGKQFGLSISLMFSLLLGAHSVHSGNMVILKAMKGKSKQFGRIDWGDAFRNYALPENNENILYAYENRGFTYKQFTKDYFLNYKNIKGIFPAMAEKAKSLQSKLSEQLVVDIVTSALKRIPPNLIDKQTQAELSQYMCMDSFKSVSFGPDGHTQTFAEDMAKTMMHRLLKISELKDLTVTNTNENLYTSLLEFPPVTMKINQGESFSQSVGNLHTLLDVSGKTKTVDCTNLDIIELTKQFNGYVSRLAQFSETQGFWSPDNSQVYNIFSPHYTKEGQAEYGFAFLPQYKEGTILEHLFSIDLKTLNIYRFAPFEGPILAYCKSHPNSKWVKLQSILSKGQDIINTLSVIKNAQQLGIDDAVTEQLPNLMTFLKDFLEAEKTLDIKFPADHERAPKVTNASLFFYPMDEITLHQLTADQLATICLEELNAPTPSPLIHTILTNKDLWSKVQLALESGQFNARLDAPADKIKKLHEWHQLLAFSEQTKSKLLQENELLNTEFENLLEHVEQLTAQTKIVIEASAKSIRENQQSRESINRLKKELEQQKQQNESQVQKLVQENQKAQLQFESLLAQSKSVSLARQERLVPFLMQIQEMTTKASHLQKRHESDASIKALALSLNLRKEVQAYLNSNETDEGLALHNFKEKALACIDQSTKEVLNTHREEWKYIVGNIALGVLLIGFGYLAAIFINKQLTGNYTFFSQTDSGKQLDNMEHQIRAITVN
;
A
#
# COMPACT_ATOMS: atom_id res chain seq x y z
N MET A 1 -39.78 -48.27 -47.37
CA MET A 1 -40.24 -47.70 -46.09
C MET A 1 -39.06 -47.58 -45.14
N PRO A 2 -39.04 -46.60 -44.23
CA PRO A 2 -37.92 -46.45 -43.32
C PRO A 2 -37.87 -47.58 -42.29
N ILE A 3 -36.66 -48.05 -41.95
CA ILE A 3 -36.46 -48.94 -40.78
C ILE A 3 -36.53 -48.07 -39.54
N PHE A 4 -37.30 -48.47 -38.53
CA PHE A 4 -37.39 -47.79 -37.25
C PHE A 4 -36.80 -48.63 -36.12
N TYR A 5 -36.07 -48.00 -35.22
CA TYR A 5 -35.58 -48.63 -33.99
C TYR A 5 -35.74 -47.64 -32.83
N GLN A 6 -36.39 -48.08 -31.75
CA GLN A 6 -36.68 -47.26 -30.57
C GLN A 6 -37.32 -45.89 -30.93
N GLY A 7 -38.27 -45.89 -31.86
CA GLY A 7 -38.96 -44.68 -32.32
C GLY A 7 -38.14 -43.75 -33.22
N LYS A 8 -36.90 -44.10 -33.57
CA LYS A 8 -36.04 -43.32 -34.48
C LYS A 8 -35.96 -43.96 -35.86
N GLN A 9 -36.03 -43.14 -36.89
CA GLN A 9 -35.82 -43.56 -38.27
C GLN A 9 -34.32 -43.81 -38.55
N LEU A 10 -34.02 -44.96 -39.15
CA LEU A 10 -32.68 -45.37 -39.55
C LEU A 10 -32.48 -45.22 -41.05
N THR A 11 -31.34 -44.65 -41.45
CA THR A 11 -30.92 -44.52 -42.85
C THR A 11 -29.65 -45.32 -43.08
N ARG A 12 -29.63 -46.17 -44.11
CA ARG A 12 -28.45 -46.96 -44.47
C ARG A 12 -27.42 -46.05 -45.13
N PHE A 13 -26.19 -46.04 -44.62
CA PHE A 13 -25.11 -45.22 -45.19
C PHE A 13 -23.96 -46.04 -45.79
N LYS A 14 -23.88 -47.34 -45.48
CA LYS A 14 -22.83 -48.22 -46.03
C LYS A 14 -23.29 -49.68 -46.11
N GLU A 15 -22.85 -50.37 -47.16
CA GLU A 15 -23.08 -51.81 -47.30
C GLU A 15 -22.02 -52.64 -46.57
N LYS A 16 -22.40 -53.88 -46.21
CA LYS A 16 -21.46 -54.84 -45.63
C LYS A 16 -20.65 -55.52 -46.75
N THR A 17 -19.33 -55.43 -46.68
CA THR A 17 -18.44 -55.96 -47.73
C THR A 17 -17.89 -57.38 -47.44
N GLY A 18 -18.12 -57.96 -46.25
CA GLY A 18 -17.58 -59.26 -45.83
C GLY A 18 -18.50 -60.08 -44.90
N GLY A 19 -18.13 -61.33 -44.59
CA GLY A 19 -18.87 -62.26 -43.71
C GLY A 19 -19.90 -63.16 -44.41
N LYS A 20 -20.39 -64.19 -43.70
CA LYS A 20 -21.28 -65.25 -44.25
C LYS A 20 -22.65 -64.74 -44.70
N ASN A 21 -23.24 -63.81 -43.95
CA ASN A 21 -24.58 -63.29 -44.22
C ASN A 21 -24.47 -62.06 -45.14
N LYS A 22 -24.58 -62.29 -46.46
CA LYS A 22 -24.69 -61.24 -47.49
C LYS A 22 -26.16 -61.10 -47.88
N SER A 23 -26.90 -60.29 -47.13
CA SER A 23 -28.22 -59.85 -47.55
C SER A 23 -28.17 -58.40 -48.03
N ASP A 24 -28.99 -58.12 -49.03
CA ASP A 24 -29.37 -56.80 -49.53
C ASP A 24 -29.90 -55.88 -48.41
N LYS A 25 -30.46 -56.45 -47.33
CA LYS A 25 -30.93 -55.71 -46.14
C LYS A 25 -29.85 -55.47 -45.07
N GLY A 26 -28.73 -56.19 -45.09
CA GLY A 26 -27.65 -56.08 -44.11
C GLY A 26 -26.68 -54.92 -44.40
N GLY A 27 -26.31 -54.15 -43.38
CA GLY A 27 -25.42 -52.98 -43.58
C GLY A 27 -25.25 -52.10 -42.35
N PHE A 28 -24.68 -50.91 -42.57
CA PHE A 28 -24.48 -49.90 -41.55
C PHE A 28 -25.51 -48.79 -41.70
N TYR A 29 -26.13 -48.45 -40.57
CA TYR A 29 -27.27 -47.54 -40.48
C TYR A 29 -26.98 -46.42 -39.47
N GLU A 30 -27.57 -45.25 -39.66
CA GLU A 30 -27.51 -44.13 -38.72
C GLU A 30 -28.89 -43.52 -38.49
N THR A 31 -29.11 -42.94 -37.30
CA THR A 31 -30.35 -42.21 -37.01
C THR A 31 -30.40 -40.90 -37.81
N SER A 32 -31.58 -40.52 -38.29
CA SER A 32 -31.83 -39.18 -38.83
C SER A 32 -31.49 -38.11 -37.77
N ALA A 33 -30.66 -37.11 -38.13
CA ALA A 33 -30.25 -36.07 -37.20
C ALA A 33 -31.44 -35.21 -36.76
N SER A 34 -31.64 -35.06 -35.45
CA SER A 34 -32.32 -33.87 -34.90
C SER A 34 -31.25 -32.79 -34.67
N LEU A 35 -31.62 -31.51 -34.75
CA LEU A 35 -30.67 -30.38 -34.69
C LEU A 35 -29.76 -30.36 -33.44
N ASP A 36 -30.06 -31.13 -32.39
CA ASP A 36 -29.36 -31.11 -31.10
C ASP A 36 -28.85 -32.49 -30.61
N SER A 37 -28.80 -33.54 -31.44
CA SER A 37 -28.27 -34.86 -30.98
C SER A 37 -27.28 -35.52 -31.94
N GLU A 38 -26.22 -36.11 -31.38
CA GLU A 38 -25.28 -36.94 -32.14
C GLU A 38 -26.00 -38.11 -32.84
N LYS A 39 -25.62 -38.37 -34.09
CA LYS A 39 -26.15 -39.50 -34.86
C LYS A 39 -25.68 -40.82 -34.25
N LEU A 40 -26.61 -41.64 -33.79
CA LEU A 40 -26.32 -43.00 -33.35
C LEU A 40 -26.13 -43.91 -34.57
N ARG A 41 -25.08 -44.73 -34.54
CA ARG A 41 -24.75 -45.66 -35.63
C ARG A 41 -24.96 -47.11 -35.20
N TYR A 42 -25.48 -47.89 -36.12
CA TYR A 42 -25.83 -49.29 -35.91
C TYR A 42 -25.33 -50.16 -37.06
N PHE A 43 -25.08 -51.43 -36.75
CA PHE A 43 -24.90 -52.48 -37.74
C PHE A 43 -26.12 -53.40 -37.70
N ILE A 44 -26.74 -53.64 -38.85
CA ILE A 44 -27.89 -54.53 -38.99
C ILE A 44 -27.47 -55.74 -39.82
N LYS A 45 -27.72 -56.94 -39.32
CA LYS A 45 -27.58 -58.21 -40.07
C LYS A 45 -28.90 -58.97 -40.09
N LYS A 46 -29.19 -59.63 -41.21
CA LYS A 46 -30.27 -60.61 -41.34
C LYS A 46 -29.63 -62.00 -41.44
N PRO A 47 -29.70 -62.84 -40.40
CA PRO A 47 -29.21 -64.22 -40.48
C PRO A 47 -29.98 -65.02 -41.53
N ASP A 48 -29.29 -65.92 -42.23
CA ASP A 48 -29.91 -66.80 -43.23
C ASP A 48 -30.74 -67.92 -42.57
N LYS A 49 -30.39 -68.26 -41.32
CA LYS A 49 -31.02 -69.34 -40.55
C LYS A 49 -31.91 -68.78 -39.44
N PRO A 50 -33.20 -69.13 -39.38
CA PRO A 50 -34.13 -68.64 -38.36
C PRO A 50 -33.72 -68.94 -36.92
N TYR A 51 -33.08 -70.08 -36.65
CA TYR A 51 -32.62 -70.40 -35.29
C TYR A 51 -31.46 -69.48 -34.85
N GLU A 52 -30.57 -69.05 -35.76
CA GLU A 52 -29.46 -68.13 -35.41
C GLU A 52 -29.97 -66.73 -35.07
N LEU A 53 -31.06 -66.30 -35.72
CA LEU A 53 -31.78 -65.08 -35.37
C LEU A 53 -32.30 -65.15 -33.93
N PHE A 54 -32.93 -66.26 -33.55
CA PHE A 54 -33.42 -66.44 -32.18
C PHE A 54 -32.28 -66.51 -31.16
N THR A 55 -31.26 -67.37 -31.37
CA THR A 55 -30.21 -67.59 -30.36
C THR A 55 -29.41 -66.33 -30.07
N GLU A 56 -29.07 -65.56 -31.10
CA GLU A 56 -28.32 -64.31 -30.94
C GLU A 56 -29.18 -63.21 -30.31
N LEU A 57 -30.45 -63.09 -30.71
CA LEU A 57 -31.38 -62.14 -30.08
C LEU A 57 -31.56 -62.47 -28.60
N PHE A 58 -31.85 -63.73 -28.29
CA PHE A 58 -32.14 -64.15 -26.92
C PHE A 58 -30.91 -64.00 -26.01
N ALA A 59 -29.71 -64.34 -26.50
CA ALA A 59 -28.47 -64.06 -25.78
C ALA A 59 -28.29 -62.56 -25.54
N GLY A 60 -28.56 -61.72 -26.54
CA GLY A 60 -28.43 -60.27 -26.40
C GLY A 60 -29.42 -59.64 -25.44
N LEU A 61 -30.68 -60.11 -25.41
CA LEU A 61 -31.69 -59.67 -24.46
C LEU A 61 -31.35 -60.11 -23.03
N LEU A 62 -30.84 -61.34 -22.84
CA LEU A 62 -30.36 -61.77 -21.52
C LEU A 62 -29.19 -60.92 -21.01
N LEU A 63 -28.19 -60.65 -21.86
CA LEU A 63 -27.07 -59.78 -21.49
C LEU A 63 -27.56 -58.37 -21.14
N LYS A 64 -28.54 -57.83 -21.88
CA LYS A 64 -29.18 -56.55 -21.56
C LYS A 64 -29.87 -56.58 -20.20
N GLU A 65 -30.60 -57.63 -19.86
CA GLU A 65 -31.21 -57.75 -18.52
C GLU A 65 -30.15 -57.74 -17.40
N PHE A 66 -29.01 -58.40 -17.58
CA PHE A 66 -27.91 -58.34 -16.61
C PHE A 66 -27.32 -56.92 -16.47
N MET A 67 -27.19 -56.18 -17.57
CA MET A 67 -26.69 -54.80 -17.59
C MET A 67 -27.71 -53.81 -17.00
N GLU A 68 -28.97 -53.84 -17.47
CA GLU A 68 -30.06 -52.95 -17.05
C GLU A 68 -30.37 -53.08 -15.54
N ARG A 69 -30.23 -54.29 -14.99
CA ARG A 69 -30.40 -54.56 -13.54
C ARG A 69 -29.15 -54.30 -12.70
N LYS A 70 -28.06 -53.80 -13.31
CA LYS A 70 -26.77 -53.52 -12.64
C LYS A 70 -26.19 -54.70 -11.88
N LEU A 71 -26.36 -55.92 -12.40
CA LEU A 71 -25.81 -57.13 -11.81
C LEU A 71 -24.30 -57.25 -12.05
N ILE A 72 -23.82 -56.56 -13.08
CA ILE A 72 -22.41 -56.37 -13.42
C ILE A 72 -22.07 -54.88 -13.45
N GLU A 73 -20.79 -54.54 -13.27
CA GLU A 73 -20.35 -53.14 -13.25
C GLU A 73 -20.45 -52.48 -14.65
N GLU A 74 -20.79 -51.19 -14.68
CA GLU A 74 -21.11 -50.45 -15.90
C GLU A 74 -19.93 -50.37 -16.88
N GLU A 75 -18.70 -50.40 -16.37
CA GLU A 75 -17.50 -50.35 -17.19
C GLU A 75 -17.30 -51.61 -18.03
N TYR A 76 -17.95 -52.71 -17.66
CA TYR A 76 -17.92 -53.95 -18.44
C TYR A 76 -18.97 -54.00 -19.54
N PHE A 77 -19.97 -53.11 -19.56
CA PHE A 77 -21.06 -53.15 -20.55
C PHE A 77 -20.54 -53.13 -22.00
N PRO A 78 -19.54 -52.31 -22.37
CA PRO A 78 -18.99 -52.33 -23.73
C PRO A 78 -18.30 -53.65 -24.11
N SER A 79 -17.92 -54.49 -23.14
CA SER A 79 -17.32 -55.80 -23.38
C SER A 79 -18.35 -56.83 -23.90
N LEU A 80 -19.64 -56.61 -23.64
CA LEU A 80 -20.72 -57.53 -23.98
C LEU A 80 -21.54 -56.97 -25.15
N ILE A 81 -20.90 -56.88 -26.33
CA ILE A 81 -21.53 -56.34 -27.54
C ILE A 81 -22.59 -57.34 -28.02
N CYS A 82 -23.86 -56.96 -27.89
CA CYS A 82 -24.96 -57.84 -28.22
C CYS A 82 -25.99 -57.19 -29.15
N ALA A 83 -26.80 -58.04 -29.79
CA ALA A 83 -27.84 -57.62 -30.72
C ALA A 83 -29.17 -57.35 -30.01
N ASP A 84 -30.00 -56.55 -30.68
CA ASP A 84 -31.44 -56.43 -30.49
C ASP A 84 -32.16 -56.87 -31.76
N VAL A 85 -33.49 -56.89 -31.70
CA VAL A 85 -34.33 -57.12 -32.88
C VAL A 85 -34.68 -55.81 -33.57
N VAL A 86 -34.78 -55.86 -34.90
CA VAL A 86 -35.37 -54.81 -35.72
C VAL A 86 -36.31 -55.44 -36.75
N GLU A 87 -37.45 -54.81 -37.01
CA GLU A 87 -38.40 -55.24 -38.03
C GLU A 87 -38.09 -54.57 -39.37
N PHE A 88 -38.11 -55.34 -40.45
CA PHE A 88 -37.99 -54.86 -41.81
C PHE A 88 -39.37 -54.60 -42.43
N GLU A 89 -39.39 -53.94 -43.60
CA GLU A 89 -40.63 -53.59 -44.31
C GLU A 89 -41.50 -54.80 -44.70
N ASP A 90 -40.90 -55.98 -44.88
CA ASP A 90 -41.60 -57.22 -45.22
C ASP A 90 -42.11 -57.97 -43.98
N HIS A 91 -42.16 -57.31 -42.82
CA HIS A 91 -42.48 -57.91 -41.52
C HIS A 91 -41.55 -59.04 -41.09
N SER A 92 -40.40 -59.21 -41.78
CA SER A 92 -39.33 -60.08 -41.33
C SER A 92 -38.42 -59.36 -40.35
N TYR A 93 -37.70 -60.13 -39.54
CA TYR A 93 -36.83 -59.57 -38.51
C TYR A 93 -35.35 -59.65 -38.88
N GLY A 94 -34.59 -58.70 -38.36
CA GLY A 94 -33.14 -58.67 -38.38
C GLY A 94 -32.57 -58.42 -36.98
N LEU A 95 -31.26 -58.52 -36.89
CA LEU A 95 -30.50 -58.22 -35.68
C LEU A 95 -29.82 -56.87 -35.85
N ILE A 96 -30.09 -55.95 -34.93
CA ILE A 96 -29.47 -54.63 -34.85
C ILE A 96 -28.51 -54.58 -33.67
N GLN A 97 -27.28 -54.11 -33.90
CA GLN A 97 -26.29 -53.92 -32.84
C GLN A 97 -25.67 -52.53 -32.93
N PRO A 98 -25.26 -51.93 -31.79
CA PRO A 98 -24.51 -50.68 -31.80
C PRO A 98 -23.22 -50.79 -32.64
N LEU A 99 -22.89 -49.76 -33.41
CA LEU A 99 -21.63 -49.74 -34.17
C LEU A 99 -20.48 -49.33 -33.25
N VAL A 100 -19.81 -50.33 -32.68
CA VAL A 100 -18.64 -50.13 -31.81
C VAL A 100 -17.35 -50.16 -32.65
N ALA A 101 -16.42 -49.26 -32.35
CA ALA A 101 -15.09 -49.27 -32.97
C ALA A 101 -14.18 -50.27 -32.25
N PHE A 102 -13.68 -51.27 -32.96
CA PHE A 102 -12.82 -52.30 -32.41
C PHE A 102 -11.83 -52.83 -33.45
N ASP A 103 -10.81 -53.55 -32.99
CA ASP A 103 -9.93 -54.39 -33.81
C ASP A 103 -10.13 -55.86 -33.42
N GLU A 104 -10.26 -56.76 -34.40
CA GLU A 104 -10.41 -58.20 -34.16
C GLU A 104 -9.13 -58.79 -33.57
N LEU A 105 -9.26 -59.71 -32.60
CA LEU A 105 -8.12 -60.22 -31.84
C LEU A 105 -7.06 -60.86 -32.74
N TYR A 106 -7.44 -61.55 -33.83
CA TYR A 106 -6.46 -62.20 -34.73
C TYR A 106 -5.47 -61.21 -35.37
N LYS A 107 -5.86 -59.95 -35.54
CA LYS A 107 -4.97 -58.89 -36.06
C LYS A 107 -3.95 -58.46 -35.01
N VAL A 108 -4.29 -58.60 -33.73
CA VAL A 108 -3.47 -58.18 -32.60
C VAL A 108 -2.49 -59.27 -32.19
N ILE A 109 -2.94 -60.52 -32.12
CA ILE A 109 -2.10 -61.67 -31.74
C ILE A 109 -1.42 -62.34 -32.94
N GLY A 110 -1.58 -61.79 -34.16
CA GLY A 110 -0.89 -62.29 -35.36
C GLY A 110 -1.40 -63.63 -35.90
N THR A 111 -2.66 -64.00 -35.63
CA THR A 111 -3.27 -65.26 -36.11
C THR A 111 -4.11 -65.08 -37.39
N GLY A 112 -3.90 -64.01 -38.14
CA GLY A 112 -4.56 -63.74 -39.42
C GLY A 112 -4.18 -64.71 -40.53
N SER A 113 -5.07 -64.86 -41.51
CA SER A 113 -4.78 -65.52 -42.79
C SER A 113 -3.79 -64.71 -43.65
N ASN A 114 -3.25 -65.28 -44.73
CA ASN A 114 -2.21 -64.65 -45.56
C ASN A 114 -2.59 -63.24 -46.12
N ASN A 115 -3.88 -62.92 -46.22
CA ASN A 115 -4.37 -61.61 -46.65
C ASN A 115 -4.87 -60.73 -45.49
N ASN A 116 -4.75 -61.22 -44.26
CA ASN A 116 -5.21 -60.63 -43.00
C ASN A 116 -6.68 -60.15 -42.99
N ARG A 117 -7.54 -60.75 -43.84
CA ARG A 117 -8.97 -60.41 -43.93
C ARG A 117 -9.84 -61.23 -42.97
N ASP A 118 -9.33 -62.38 -42.53
CA ASP A 118 -10.00 -63.30 -41.60
C ASP A 118 -8.94 -64.06 -40.80
N ARG A 119 -9.35 -64.72 -39.71
CA ARG A 119 -8.49 -65.56 -38.87
C ARG A 119 -8.02 -66.83 -39.59
N SER A 120 -6.84 -67.32 -39.23
CA SER A 120 -6.35 -68.62 -39.67
C SER A 120 -6.81 -69.72 -38.72
N VAL A 121 -7.82 -70.49 -39.14
CA VAL A 121 -8.36 -71.61 -38.34
C VAL A 121 -7.27 -72.61 -37.97
N VAL A 122 -6.44 -73.01 -38.94
CA VAL A 122 -5.37 -74.01 -38.76
C VAL A 122 -4.33 -73.54 -37.75
N LEU A 123 -3.91 -72.28 -37.85
CA LEU A 123 -2.88 -71.72 -36.99
C LEU A 123 -3.37 -71.64 -35.54
N GLU A 124 -4.63 -71.25 -35.32
CA GLU A 124 -5.22 -71.24 -33.98
C GLU A 124 -5.48 -72.62 -33.42
N SER A 125 -5.88 -73.58 -34.24
CA SER A 125 -6.07 -74.97 -33.79
C SER A 125 -4.77 -75.61 -33.31
N LEU A 126 -3.65 -75.38 -34.01
CA LEU A 126 -2.36 -76.01 -33.70
C LEU A 126 -1.55 -75.24 -32.66
N PHE A 127 -1.60 -73.91 -32.70
CA PHE A 127 -0.71 -73.03 -31.93
C PHE A 127 -1.45 -71.98 -31.09
N GLY A 128 -2.79 -72.03 -31.03
CA GLY A 128 -3.63 -71.07 -30.32
C GLY A 128 -3.16 -70.75 -28.89
N PRO A 129 -2.85 -71.75 -28.03
CA PRO A 129 -2.34 -71.49 -26.69
C PRO A 129 -1.09 -70.61 -26.63
N ALA A 130 -0.18 -70.73 -27.60
CA ALA A 130 1.01 -69.88 -27.66
C ALA A 130 0.64 -68.45 -28.08
N TYR A 131 -0.13 -68.29 -29.16
CA TYR A 131 -0.50 -66.96 -29.66
C TYR A 131 -1.42 -66.18 -28.73
N TYR A 132 -2.36 -66.84 -28.04
CA TYR A 132 -3.26 -66.16 -27.11
C TYR A 132 -2.53 -65.69 -25.85
N SER A 133 -1.34 -66.23 -25.55
CA SER A 133 -0.49 -65.68 -24.49
C SER A 133 0.06 -64.28 -24.83
N GLU A 134 0.04 -63.85 -26.09
CA GLU A 134 0.39 -62.47 -26.47
C GLU A 134 -0.58 -61.43 -25.88
N ILE A 135 -1.80 -61.85 -25.48
CA ILE A 135 -2.79 -61.00 -24.82
C ILE A 135 -2.20 -60.33 -23.56
N ILE A 136 -1.44 -61.07 -22.74
CA ILE A 136 -0.83 -60.51 -21.52
C ILE A 136 0.35 -59.57 -21.80
N GLN A 137 0.94 -59.63 -23.00
CA GLN A 137 2.02 -58.73 -23.41
C GLN A 137 1.50 -57.37 -23.90
N GLN A 138 0.19 -57.19 -24.05
CA GLN A 138 -0.45 -55.97 -24.55
C GLN A 138 -0.58 -54.85 -23.50
N GLY A 139 -0.03 -55.04 -22.29
CA GLY A 139 -0.12 -54.11 -21.17
C GLY A 139 -1.37 -54.33 -20.31
N LYS A 140 -1.82 -53.26 -19.63
CA LYS A 140 -3.00 -53.30 -18.75
C LYS A 140 -4.27 -53.53 -19.55
N GLN A 141 -5.09 -54.48 -19.11
CA GLN A 141 -6.27 -54.94 -19.84
C GLN A 141 -7.43 -55.28 -18.91
N PHE A 142 -8.65 -55.17 -19.42
CA PHE A 142 -9.87 -55.60 -18.73
C PHE A 142 -10.94 -56.05 -19.73
N GLY A 143 -12.03 -56.65 -19.25
CA GLY A 143 -13.16 -57.08 -20.09
C GLY A 143 -13.02 -58.48 -20.70
N LEU A 144 -11.82 -59.07 -20.73
CA LEU A 144 -11.64 -60.41 -21.30
C LEU A 144 -12.32 -61.49 -20.44
N SER A 145 -12.04 -61.51 -19.14
CA SER A 145 -12.62 -62.50 -18.22
C SER A 145 -14.15 -62.40 -18.13
N ILE A 146 -14.74 -61.21 -18.16
CA ILE A 146 -16.20 -61.06 -18.13
C ILE A 146 -16.84 -61.58 -19.44
N SER A 147 -16.22 -61.27 -20.59
CA SER A 147 -16.69 -61.72 -21.91
C SER A 147 -16.64 -63.26 -22.03
N LEU A 148 -15.55 -63.86 -21.55
CA LEU A 148 -15.38 -65.32 -21.52
C LEU A 148 -16.32 -65.98 -20.51
N MET A 149 -16.51 -65.38 -19.32
CA MET A 149 -17.44 -65.88 -18.30
C MET A 149 -18.87 -65.92 -18.83
N PHE A 150 -19.39 -64.85 -19.43
CA PHE A 150 -20.73 -64.85 -20.02
C PHE A 150 -20.84 -65.76 -21.25
N SER A 151 -19.78 -65.86 -22.06
CA SER A 151 -19.73 -66.85 -23.16
C SER A 151 -19.94 -68.27 -22.64
N LEU A 152 -19.29 -68.61 -21.54
CA LEU A 152 -19.39 -69.91 -20.90
C LEU A 152 -20.75 -70.10 -20.23
N LEU A 153 -21.28 -69.07 -19.56
CA LEU A 153 -22.59 -69.08 -18.92
C LEU A 153 -23.70 -69.38 -19.93
N LEU A 154 -23.69 -68.72 -21.10
CA LEU A 154 -24.70 -68.88 -22.15
C LEU A 154 -24.43 -70.06 -23.12
N GLY A 155 -23.37 -70.84 -22.90
CA GLY A 155 -23.01 -71.97 -23.77
C GLY A 155 -22.50 -71.57 -25.16
N ALA A 156 -21.99 -70.35 -25.30
CA ALA A 156 -21.44 -69.81 -26.54
C ALA A 156 -19.93 -70.12 -26.64
N HIS A 157 -19.58 -71.35 -27.04
CA HIS A 157 -18.20 -71.84 -27.01
C HIS A 157 -17.27 -71.34 -28.15
N SER A 158 -17.80 -70.60 -29.14
CA SER A 158 -17.04 -70.05 -30.28
C SER A 158 -16.25 -68.78 -29.92
N VAL A 159 -15.48 -68.80 -28.82
CA VAL A 159 -14.65 -67.69 -28.28
C VAL A 159 -13.31 -67.49 -29.04
N HIS A 160 -13.30 -67.71 -30.34
CA HIS A 160 -12.11 -67.55 -31.16
C HIS A 160 -11.78 -66.08 -31.46
N SER A 161 -10.59 -65.83 -31.95
CA SER A 161 -10.03 -64.50 -32.24
C SER A 161 -10.82 -63.62 -33.22
N GLY A 162 -11.72 -64.21 -34.01
CA GLY A 162 -12.65 -63.46 -34.87
C GLY A 162 -13.89 -62.91 -34.14
N ASN A 163 -14.26 -63.51 -33.01
CA ASN A 163 -15.41 -63.09 -32.18
C ASN A 163 -14.95 -62.30 -30.95
N MET A 164 -13.69 -62.44 -30.57
CA MET A 164 -13.06 -61.63 -29.54
C MET A 164 -12.41 -60.41 -30.17
N VAL A 165 -12.63 -59.25 -29.57
CA VAL A 165 -12.21 -57.96 -30.13
C VAL A 165 -11.59 -57.09 -29.05
N ILE A 166 -10.76 -56.13 -29.47
CA ILE A 166 -10.23 -55.07 -28.61
C ILE A 166 -10.91 -53.77 -29.00
N LEU A 167 -11.60 -53.14 -28.04
CA LEU A 167 -12.33 -51.90 -28.27
C LEU A 167 -11.34 -50.74 -28.41
N LYS A 168 -11.61 -49.83 -29.34
CA LYS A 168 -10.83 -48.59 -29.47
C LYS A 168 -11.22 -47.67 -28.31
N ALA A 169 -10.25 -47.35 -27.46
CA ALA A 169 -10.44 -46.78 -26.13
C ALA A 169 -11.43 -45.59 -26.10
N MET A 170 -12.45 -45.68 -25.24
CA MET A 170 -13.07 -44.50 -24.65
C MET A 170 -12.17 -44.05 -23.49
N LYS A 171 -11.34 -43.03 -23.70
CA LYS A 171 -10.55 -42.31 -22.66
C LYS A 171 -9.97 -43.21 -21.55
N GLY A 172 -8.89 -43.94 -21.83
CA GLY A 172 -8.14 -44.72 -20.83
C GLY A 172 -6.83 -45.30 -21.39
N LYS A 173 -5.88 -45.67 -20.50
CA LYS A 173 -4.63 -46.35 -20.89
C LYS A 173 -4.77 -47.88 -21.00
N SER A 174 -5.82 -48.47 -20.42
CA SER A 174 -6.06 -49.92 -20.49
C SER A 174 -6.81 -50.34 -21.77
N LYS A 175 -6.46 -51.50 -22.32
CA LYS A 175 -7.18 -52.11 -23.45
C LYS A 175 -8.42 -52.86 -22.95
N GLN A 176 -9.59 -52.54 -23.49
CA GLN A 176 -10.82 -53.26 -23.19
C GLN A 176 -11.06 -54.37 -24.22
N PHE A 177 -11.22 -55.59 -23.75
CA PHE A 177 -11.64 -56.72 -24.57
C PHE A 177 -13.15 -56.87 -24.54
N GLY A 178 -13.73 -57.20 -25.68
CA GLY A 178 -15.14 -57.53 -25.79
C GLY A 178 -15.37 -58.76 -26.65
N ARG A 179 -16.62 -59.23 -26.63
CA ARG A 179 -17.11 -60.27 -27.52
C ARG A 179 -18.21 -59.71 -28.43
N ILE A 180 -18.11 -60.06 -29.71
CA ILE A 180 -19.17 -59.92 -30.72
C ILE A 180 -19.67 -61.31 -31.13
N ASP A 181 -20.83 -61.34 -31.79
CA ASP A 181 -21.45 -62.55 -32.38
C ASP A 181 -21.75 -63.66 -31.36
N TRP A 182 -23.01 -63.69 -30.92
CA TRP A 182 -23.51 -64.62 -29.90
C TRP A 182 -24.43 -65.72 -30.49
N GLY A 183 -24.48 -65.86 -31.82
CA GLY A 183 -25.39 -66.81 -32.48
C GLY A 183 -25.11 -68.29 -32.19
N ASP A 184 -23.95 -68.63 -31.64
CA ASP A 184 -23.60 -69.97 -31.18
C ASP A 184 -24.10 -70.31 -29.76
N ALA A 185 -24.73 -69.35 -29.07
CA ALA A 185 -25.28 -69.55 -27.73
C ALA A 185 -26.32 -70.68 -27.68
N PHE A 186 -26.47 -71.26 -26.48
CA PHE A 186 -27.45 -72.29 -26.14
C PHE A 186 -27.35 -73.62 -26.91
N ARG A 187 -26.23 -73.91 -27.57
CA ARG A 187 -26.06 -75.21 -28.23
C ARG A 187 -25.87 -76.32 -27.21
N ASN A 188 -26.70 -77.37 -27.31
CA ASN A 188 -26.72 -78.51 -26.36
C ASN A 188 -26.79 -78.04 -24.90
N TYR A 189 -27.49 -76.93 -24.63
CA TYR A 189 -27.37 -76.17 -23.39
C TYR A 189 -27.78 -76.94 -22.14
N ALA A 190 -28.94 -77.61 -22.18
CA ALA A 190 -29.46 -78.35 -21.03
C ALA A 190 -29.02 -79.81 -20.98
N LEU A 191 -28.16 -80.25 -21.91
CA LEU A 191 -27.62 -81.60 -21.88
C LEU A 191 -26.66 -81.74 -20.67
N PRO A 192 -26.89 -82.68 -19.72
CA PRO A 192 -26.11 -82.77 -18.49
C PRO A 192 -24.60 -82.87 -18.73
N GLU A 193 -24.17 -83.66 -19.71
CA GLU A 193 -22.77 -83.84 -20.04
C GLU A 193 -22.12 -82.50 -20.45
N ASN A 194 -22.83 -81.64 -21.17
CA ASN A 194 -22.33 -80.32 -21.60
C ASN A 194 -22.12 -79.35 -20.43
N ASN A 195 -22.68 -79.64 -19.26
CA ASN A 195 -22.63 -78.80 -18.07
C ASN A 195 -21.60 -79.27 -17.03
N GLU A 196 -21.16 -80.54 -17.07
CA GLU A 196 -20.16 -81.06 -16.12
C GLU A 196 -18.74 -80.53 -16.39
N ASN A 197 -18.28 -80.60 -17.64
CA ASN A 197 -16.99 -80.05 -18.06
C ASN A 197 -17.20 -78.87 -19.01
N ILE A 198 -17.55 -77.74 -18.41
CA ILE A 198 -18.12 -76.59 -19.11
C ILE A 198 -17.14 -75.95 -20.12
N LEU A 199 -15.83 -76.15 -19.99
CA LEU A 199 -14.84 -75.61 -20.94
C LEU A 199 -14.86 -76.31 -22.32
N TYR A 200 -15.45 -77.51 -22.41
CA TYR A 200 -15.47 -78.32 -23.62
C TYR A 200 -16.89 -78.43 -24.16
N ALA A 201 -17.10 -77.92 -25.37
CA ALA A 201 -18.38 -78.01 -26.06
C ALA A 201 -18.72 -79.47 -26.36
N TYR A 202 -19.95 -79.89 -26.06
CA TYR A 202 -20.38 -81.28 -26.23
C TYR A 202 -20.16 -81.84 -27.65
N GLU A 203 -20.43 -81.06 -28.70
CA GLU A 203 -20.27 -81.48 -30.10
C GLU A 203 -18.82 -81.78 -30.54
N ASN A 204 -17.85 -81.38 -29.73
CA ASN A 204 -16.43 -81.61 -29.98
C ASN A 204 -15.94 -82.87 -29.24
N ARG A 205 -16.76 -83.49 -28.39
CA ARG A 205 -16.38 -84.68 -27.61
C ARG A 205 -16.41 -85.95 -28.47
N GLY A 206 -15.51 -86.89 -28.16
CA GLY A 206 -15.29 -88.15 -28.91
C GLY A 206 -14.17 -88.05 -29.95
N PHE A 207 -13.89 -89.12 -30.69
CA PHE A 207 -12.85 -89.16 -31.73
C PHE A 207 -13.26 -88.38 -32.99
N THR A 208 -13.32 -87.05 -32.90
CA THR A 208 -13.62 -86.16 -34.03
C THR A 208 -12.51 -85.12 -34.22
N TYR A 209 -12.21 -84.75 -35.47
CA TYR A 209 -11.22 -83.69 -35.76
C TYR A 209 -11.60 -82.33 -35.13
N LYS A 210 -12.87 -82.15 -34.74
CA LYS A 210 -13.37 -80.92 -34.12
C LYS A 210 -12.80 -80.70 -32.73
N GLN A 211 -12.50 -81.76 -31.97
CA GLN A 211 -11.86 -81.67 -30.65
C GLN A 211 -10.53 -80.90 -30.71
N PHE A 212 -9.72 -81.18 -31.73
CA PHE A 212 -8.42 -80.54 -31.91
C PHE A 212 -8.50 -79.14 -32.52
N THR A 213 -9.65 -78.76 -33.10
CA THR A 213 -9.75 -77.55 -33.93
C THR A 213 -10.74 -76.50 -33.43
N LYS A 214 -11.66 -76.87 -32.53
CA LYS A 214 -12.81 -76.02 -32.16
C LYS A 214 -13.05 -75.86 -30.66
N ASP A 215 -12.27 -76.48 -29.78
CA ASP A 215 -12.33 -76.23 -28.34
C ASP A 215 -11.59 -74.93 -27.96
N TYR A 216 -12.15 -73.79 -28.40
CA TYR A 216 -11.48 -72.49 -28.36
C TYR A 216 -11.13 -71.99 -26.95
N PHE A 217 -11.85 -72.41 -25.92
CA PHE A 217 -11.49 -72.08 -24.53
C PHE A 217 -10.10 -72.61 -24.16
N LEU A 218 -9.64 -73.70 -24.78
CA LEU A 218 -8.31 -74.25 -24.55
C LEU A 218 -7.20 -73.37 -25.12
N ASN A 219 -7.50 -72.45 -26.03
CA ASN A 219 -6.52 -71.46 -26.49
C ASN A 219 -6.13 -70.49 -25.37
N TYR A 220 -6.96 -70.30 -24.35
CA TYR A 220 -6.66 -69.42 -23.22
C TYR A 220 -5.86 -70.10 -22.11
N LYS A 221 -5.59 -71.41 -22.21
CA LYS A 221 -5.00 -72.21 -21.12
C LYS A 221 -3.61 -71.76 -20.68
N ASN A 222 -2.85 -71.10 -21.55
CA ASN A 222 -1.53 -70.57 -21.21
C ASN A 222 -1.58 -69.17 -20.57
N ILE A 223 -2.77 -68.53 -20.52
CA ILE A 223 -2.97 -67.25 -19.83
C ILE A 223 -3.24 -67.54 -18.36
N LYS A 224 -2.17 -67.70 -17.59
CA LYS A 224 -2.28 -68.02 -16.16
C LYS A 224 -3.09 -66.97 -15.38
N GLY A 225 -4.11 -67.41 -14.65
CA GLY A 225 -5.02 -66.56 -13.88
C GLY A 225 -6.32 -66.19 -14.61
N ILE A 226 -6.49 -66.51 -15.91
CA ILE A 226 -7.73 -66.17 -16.64
C ILE A 226 -8.94 -66.94 -16.12
N PHE A 227 -8.78 -68.24 -15.87
CA PHE A 227 -9.86 -69.10 -15.37
C PHE A 227 -10.22 -68.79 -13.92
N PRO A 228 -9.25 -68.59 -13.01
CA PRO A 228 -9.52 -68.01 -11.68
C PRO A 228 -10.24 -66.65 -11.76
N ALA A 229 -9.84 -65.75 -12.67
CA ALA A 229 -10.51 -64.45 -12.81
C ALA A 229 -11.96 -64.59 -13.31
N MET A 230 -12.24 -65.55 -14.20
CA MET A 230 -13.62 -65.90 -14.58
C MET A 230 -14.42 -66.44 -13.39
N ALA A 231 -13.79 -67.31 -12.57
CA ALA A 231 -14.40 -67.88 -11.39
C ALA A 231 -14.77 -66.80 -10.36
N GLU A 232 -13.88 -65.83 -10.09
CA GLU A 232 -14.17 -64.72 -9.18
C GLU A 232 -15.32 -63.83 -9.68
N LYS A 233 -15.38 -63.54 -10.99
CA LYS A 233 -16.52 -62.84 -11.58
C LYS A 233 -17.82 -63.64 -11.47
N ALA A 234 -17.76 -64.96 -11.66
CA ALA A 234 -18.91 -65.83 -11.48
C ALA A 234 -19.40 -65.84 -10.02
N LYS A 235 -18.51 -65.94 -9.02
CA LYS A 235 -18.87 -65.84 -7.59
C LYS A 235 -19.51 -64.50 -7.25
N SER A 236 -18.95 -63.41 -7.77
CA SER A 236 -19.48 -62.06 -7.57
C SER A 236 -20.87 -61.87 -8.18
N LEU A 237 -21.12 -62.47 -9.35
CA LEU A 237 -22.45 -62.47 -9.96
C LEU A 237 -23.41 -63.38 -9.17
N GLN A 238 -22.96 -64.57 -8.77
CA GLN A 238 -23.76 -65.55 -8.03
C GLN A 238 -24.26 -64.98 -6.69
N SER A 239 -23.45 -64.18 -5.97
CA SER A 239 -23.87 -63.58 -4.71
C SER A 239 -25.00 -62.55 -4.84
N LYS A 240 -25.26 -62.06 -6.06
CA LYS A 240 -26.34 -61.11 -6.37
C LYS A 240 -27.58 -61.79 -6.97
N LEU A 241 -27.52 -63.10 -7.27
CA LEU A 241 -28.57 -63.83 -7.96
C LEU A 241 -29.31 -64.79 -7.02
N SER A 242 -30.63 -64.80 -7.15
CA SER A 242 -31.50 -65.88 -6.64
C SER A 242 -32.14 -66.61 -7.81
N GLU A 243 -32.55 -67.87 -7.63
CA GLU A 243 -33.22 -68.64 -8.69
C GLU A 243 -34.44 -67.89 -9.24
N GLN A 244 -35.26 -67.31 -8.36
CA GLN A 244 -36.41 -66.50 -8.76
C GLN A 244 -36.01 -65.28 -9.61
N LEU A 245 -34.94 -64.59 -9.24
CA LEU A 245 -34.45 -63.45 -10.02
C LEU A 245 -33.98 -63.88 -11.42
N VAL A 246 -33.37 -65.06 -11.56
CA VAL A 246 -32.98 -65.59 -12.88
C VAL A 246 -34.22 -65.97 -13.70
N VAL A 247 -35.26 -66.54 -13.09
CA VAL A 247 -36.56 -66.79 -13.76
C VAL A 247 -37.17 -65.49 -14.27
N ASP A 248 -37.13 -64.43 -13.46
CA ASP A 248 -37.64 -63.12 -13.83
C ASP A 248 -36.82 -62.48 -14.99
N ILE A 249 -35.49 -62.63 -14.97
CA ILE A 249 -34.59 -62.19 -16.04
C ILE A 249 -34.93 -62.91 -17.35
N VAL A 250 -35.03 -64.24 -17.32
CA VAL A 250 -35.33 -65.05 -18.51
C VAL A 250 -36.72 -64.70 -19.05
N THR A 251 -37.71 -64.57 -18.17
CA THR A 251 -39.08 -64.18 -18.54
C THR A 251 -39.11 -62.81 -19.20
N SER A 252 -38.43 -61.81 -18.61
CA SER A 252 -38.35 -60.46 -19.18
C SER A 252 -37.71 -60.48 -20.58
N ALA A 253 -36.60 -61.19 -20.74
CA ALA A 253 -35.93 -61.34 -22.04
C ALA A 253 -36.85 -62.01 -23.09
N LEU A 254 -37.57 -63.07 -22.74
CA LEU A 254 -38.49 -63.77 -23.65
C LEU A 254 -39.68 -62.90 -24.07
N LYS A 255 -40.22 -62.09 -23.15
CA LYS A 255 -41.35 -61.19 -23.44
C LYS A 255 -40.98 -60.04 -24.37
N ARG A 256 -39.70 -59.68 -24.45
CA ARG A 256 -39.17 -58.69 -25.41
C ARG A 256 -39.03 -59.24 -26.82
N ILE A 257 -39.11 -60.56 -27.02
CA ILE A 257 -39.05 -61.18 -28.34
C ILE A 257 -40.40 -61.01 -29.06
N PRO A 258 -40.42 -60.64 -30.36
CA PRO A 258 -41.66 -60.58 -31.14
C PRO A 258 -42.39 -61.93 -31.22
N PRO A 259 -43.73 -61.98 -31.04
CA PRO A 259 -44.52 -63.21 -31.08
C PRO A 259 -44.34 -64.05 -32.35
N ASN A 260 -44.11 -63.39 -33.49
CA ASN A 260 -43.96 -63.95 -34.82
C ASN A 260 -42.49 -64.03 -35.29
N LEU A 261 -41.51 -63.95 -34.39
CA LEU A 261 -40.08 -64.03 -34.75
C LEU A 261 -39.73 -65.36 -35.45
N ILE A 262 -40.28 -66.48 -34.96
CA ILE A 262 -40.01 -67.84 -35.45
C ILE A 262 -41.32 -68.62 -35.64
N ASP A 263 -41.32 -69.55 -36.58
CA ASP A 263 -42.43 -70.48 -36.81
C ASP A 263 -42.36 -71.72 -35.89
N LYS A 264 -43.39 -72.56 -35.95
CA LYS A 264 -43.48 -73.78 -35.12
C LYS A 264 -42.43 -74.82 -35.47
N GLN A 265 -41.98 -74.88 -36.72
CA GLN A 265 -40.91 -75.79 -37.12
C GLN A 265 -39.59 -75.37 -36.49
N THR A 266 -39.22 -74.10 -36.63
CA THR A 266 -38.02 -73.50 -36.03
C THR A 266 -38.07 -73.62 -34.51
N GLN A 267 -39.24 -73.47 -33.88
CA GLN A 267 -39.41 -73.67 -32.44
C GLN A 267 -39.07 -75.12 -32.01
N ALA A 268 -39.49 -76.13 -32.79
CA ALA A 268 -39.15 -77.52 -32.51
C ALA A 268 -37.64 -77.79 -32.72
N GLU A 269 -37.05 -77.23 -33.79
CA GLU A 269 -35.60 -77.31 -34.05
C GLU A 269 -34.78 -76.67 -32.93
N LEU A 270 -35.19 -75.52 -32.41
CA LEU A 270 -34.56 -74.82 -31.29
C LEU A 270 -34.67 -75.61 -29.98
N SER A 271 -35.81 -76.24 -29.72
CA SER A 271 -35.98 -77.13 -28.55
C SER A 271 -34.97 -78.27 -28.59
N GLN A 272 -34.74 -78.88 -29.75
CA GLN A 272 -33.70 -79.91 -29.94
C GLN A 272 -32.29 -79.32 -29.83
N TYR A 273 -32.04 -78.17 -30.47
CA TYR A 273 -30.75 -77.47 -30.45
C TYR A 273 -30.30 -77.12 -29.03
N MET A 274 -31.23 -76.69 -28.17
CA MET A 274 -30.97 -76.33 -26.77
C MET A 274 -31.05 -77.53 -25.83
N CYS A 275 -31.61 -78.65 -26.30
CA CYS A 275 -31.99 -79.82 -25.50
C CYS A 275 -32.98 -79.48 -24.37
N MET A 276 -33.94 -78.59 -24.64
CA MET A 276 -34.94 -78.13 -23.67
C MET A 276 -36.35 -78.35 -24.22
N ASP A 277 -37.01 -79.41 -23.76
CA ASP A 277 -38.36 -79.77 -24.22
C ASP A 277 -39.41 -78.70 -23.89
N SER A 278 -39.25 -78.02 -22.75
CA SER A 278 -40.12 -76.92 -22.33
C SER A 278 -40.16 -75.75 -23.31
N PHE A 279 -39.20 -75.64 -24.23
CA PHE A 279 -39.21 -74.59 -25.26
C PHE A 279 -40.33 -74.76 -26.30
N LYS A 280 -40.84 -75.99 -26.52
CA LYS A 280 -41.88 -76.29 -27.52
C LYS A 280 -43.21 -75.57 -27.27
N SER A 281 -43.51 -75.27 -26.00
CA SER A 281 -44.76 -74.63 -25.58
C SER A 281 -44.64 -73.13 -25.34
N VAL A 282 -43.45 -72.54 -25.53
CA VAL A 282 -43.22 -71.11 -25.31
C VAL A 282 -44.00 -70.26 -26.32
N SER A 283 -44.51 -69.13 -25.84
CA SER A 283 -44.98 -68.02 -26.69
C SER A 283 -44.28 -66.73 -26.26
N PHE A 284 -43.94 -65.89 -27.23
CA PHE A 284 -43.24 -64.62 -27.01
C PHE A 284 -44.18 -63.42 -26.98
N GLY A 285 -43.63 -62.24 -26.72
CA GLY A 285 -44.37 -61.00 -26.53
C GLY A 285 -44.80 -60.75 -25.08
N PRO A 286 -45.37 -59.58 -24.77
CA PRO A 286 -45.72 -59.17 -23.40
C PRO A 286 -46.63 -60.17 -22.66
N ASP A 287 -47.56 -60.76 -23.40
CA ASP A 287 -48.57 -61.71 -22.91
C ASP A 287 -48.19 -63.19 -23.14
N GLY A 288 -46.95 -63.45 -23.56
CA GLY A 288 -46.46 -64.79 -23.85
C GLY A 288 -46.39 -65.70 -22.61
N HIS A 289 -46.70 -66.99 -22.80
CA HIS A 289 -46.50 -68.04 -21.81
C HIS A 289 -45.06 -68.56 -21.86
N THR A 290 -44.26 -68.18 -20.87
CA THR A 290 -42.81 -68.44 -20.82
C THR A 290 -42.34 -69.20 -19.58
N GLN A 291 -43.22 -69.42 -18.60
CA GLN A 291 -42.86 -69.77 -17.22
C GLN A 291 -42.03 -71.06 -17.11
N THR A 292 -42.53 -72.19 -17.63
CA THR A 292 -41.87 -73.49 -17.49
C THR A 292 -40.47 -73.50 -18.11
N PHE A 293 -40.33 -72.89 -19.29
CA PHE A 293 -39.02 -72.76 -19.94
C PHE A 293 -38.09 -71.81 -19.18
N ALA A 294 -38.62 -70.73 -18.61
CA ALA A 294 -37.83 -69.81 -17.80
C ALA A 294 -37.28 -70.49 -16.53
N GLU A 295 -38.07 -71.34 -15.88
CA GLU A 295 -37.64 -72.17 -14.73
C GLU A 295 -36.53 -73.15 -15.11
N ASP A 296 -36.69 -73.89 -16.21
CA ASP A 296 -35.66 -74.85 -16.66
C ASP A 296 -34.36 -74.15 -17.07
N MET A 297 -34.47 -72.99 -17.75
CA MET A 297 -33.34 -72.16 -18.14
C MET A 297 -32.62 -71.58 -16.93
N ALA A 298 -33.36 -71.09 -15.93
CA ALA A 298 -32.80 -70.56 -14.70
C ALA A 298 -32.00 -71.63 -13.94
N LYS A 299 -32.56 -72.83 -13.78
CA LYS A 299 -31.87 -73.96 -13.14
C LYS A 299 -30.57 -74.31 -13.86
N THR A 300 -30.62 -74.44 -15.19
CA THR A 300 -29.43 -74.75 -16.00
C THR A 300 -28.39 -73.64 -15.91
N MET A 301 -28.81 -72.36 -16.01
CA MET A 301 -27.92 -71.21 -15.92
C MET A 301 -27.25 -71.09 -14.54
N MET A 302 -28.00 -71.30 -13.45
CA MET A 302 -27.46 -71.31 -12.08
C MET A 302 -26.47 -72.45 -11.87
N HIS A 303 -26.77 -73.64 -12.38
CA HIS A 303 -25.84 -74.77 -12.33
C HIS A 303 -24.54 -74.49 -13.11
N ARG A 304 -24.66 -73.93 -14.32
CA ARG A 304 -23.50 -73.50 -15.11
C ARG A 304 -22.68 -72.44 -14.38
N LEU A 305 -23.33 -71.43 -13.78
CA LEU A 305 -22.65 -70.37 -13.01
C LEU A 305 -21.84 -70.95 -11.84
N LEU A 306 -22.40 -71.92 -11.12
CA LEU A 306 -21.70 -72.65 -10.07
C LEU A 306 -20.44 -73.35 -10.63
N LYS A 307 -20.56 -74.09 -11.74
CA LYS A 307 -19.40 -74.75 -12.36
C LYS A 307 -18.32 -73.76 -12.83
N ILE A 308 -18.72 -72.56 -13.27
CA ILE A 308 -17.76 -71.50 -13.65
C ILE A 308 -17.04 -70.96 -12.40
N SER A 309 -17.73 -70.84 -11.28
CA SER A 309 -17.18 -70.37 -10.00
C SER A 309 -16.08 -71.29 -9.42
N GLU A 310 -16.01 -72.52 -9.93
CA GLU A 310 -15.06 -73.56 -9.51
C GLU A 310 -13.84 -73.67 -10.44
N LEU A 311 -13.76 -72.86 -11.50
CA LEU A 311 -12.69 -72.94 -12.49
C LEU A 311 -11.30 -72.63 -11.89
N LYS A 312 -10.31 -73.37 -12.35
CA LYS A 312 -8.89 -73.22 -12.01
C LYS A 312 -8.05 -73.26 -13.28
N ASP A 313 -6.81 -72.80 -13.19
CA ASP A 313 -5.87 -72.90 -14.31
C ASP A 313 -5.62 -74.36 -14.69
N LEU A 314 -5.59 -74.64 -16.00
CA LEU A 314 -5.42 -76.00 -16.54
C LEU A 314 -3.95 -76.45 -16.54
N THR A 315 -3.00 -75.54 -16.41
CA THR A 315 -1.56 -75.82 -16.41
C THR A 315 -0.96 -75.57 -15.03
N VAL A 316 -0.38 -76.59 -14.41
CA VAL A 316 0.40 -76.46 -13.17
C VAL A 316 1.81 -76.00 -13.53
N THR A 317 2.09 -74.71 -13.42
CA THR A 317 3.45 -74.17 -13.55
C THR A 317 3.93 -73.71 -12.18
N ASN A 318 5.16 -74.08 -11.80
CA ASN A 318 5.76 -73.85 -10.46
C ASN A 318 6.06 -72.38 -10.11
N THR A 319 5.63 -71.42 -10.93
CA THR A 319 5.74 -69.99 -10.58
C THR A 319 4.54 -69.62 -9.73
N ASN A 320 4.70 -68.76 -8.71
CA ASN A 320 3.57 -68.33 -7.85
C ASN A 320 2.85 -67.07 -8.38
N GLU A 321 3.30 -66.49 -9.50
CA GLU A 321 2.77 -65.22 -10.01
C GLU A 321 1.62 -65.46 -10.99
N ASN A 322 0.45 -64.86 -10.74
CA ASN A 322 -0.65 -64.78 -11.70
C ASN A 322 -0.27 -63.80 -12.82
N LEU A 323 -0.27 -64.24 -14.07
CA LEU A 323 0.13 -63.41 -15.22
C LEU A 323 -1.02 -62.55 -15.77
N TYR A 324 -2.26 -62.93 -15.51
CA TYR A 324 -3.45 -62.16 -15.87
C TYR A 324 -3.90 -61.27 -14.71
N THR A 325 -3.92 -59.96 -14.95
CA THR A 325 -4.52 -58.96 -14.04
C THR A 325 -5.53 -58.13 -14.82
N SER A 326 -6.80 -58.21 -14.44
CA SER A 326 -7.86 -57.35 -15.00
C SER A 326 -7.78 -55.97 -14.36
N LEU A 327 -7.06 -55.03 -14.98
CA LEU A 327 -6.82 -53.68 -14.47
C LEU A 327 -7.51 -52.62 -15.32
N LEU A 328 -8.50 -51.97 -14.70
CA LEU A 328 -9.13 -50.77 -15.25
C LEU A 328 -8.38 -49.54 -14.72
N GLU A 329 -7.59 -48.89 -15.58
CA GLU A 329 -7.01 -47.58 -15.25
C GLU A 329 -7.83 -46.46 -15.86
N PHE A 330 -8.51 -45.73 -15.00
CA PHE A 330 -9.05 -44.42 -15.36
C PHE A 330 -7.89 -43.41 -15.46
N PRO A 331 -7.98 -42.42 -16.37
CA PRO A 331 -7.07 -41.28 -16.32
C PRO A 331 -7.20 -40.61 -14.94
N PRO A 332 -6.08 -40.30 -14.28
CA PRO A 332 -6.16 -39.75 -12.95
C PRO A 332 -6.83 -38.38 -12.99
N VAL A 333 -7.60 -38.08 -11.96
CA VAL A 333 -8.23 -36.78 -11.79
C VAL A 333 -7.15 -35.80 -11.33
N THR A 334 -6.75 -34.86 -12.17
CA THR A 334 -5.75 -33.85 -11.78
C THR A 334 -6.37 -32.83 -10.84
N MET A 335 -5.84 -32.73 -9.63
CA MET A 335 -6.19 -31.64 -8.71
C MET A 335 -5.45 -30.36 -9.09
N LYS A 336 -6.16 -29.23 -9.07
CA LYS A 336 -5.59 -27.90 -9.33
C LYS A 336 -6.14 -26.89 -8.34
N ILE A 337 -5.29 -25.92 -7.99
CA ILE A 337 -5.67 -24.74 -7.23
C ILE A 337 -5.60 -23.55 -8.20
N ASN A 338 -6.70 -22.80 -8.30
CA ASN A 338 -6.74 -21.62 -9.14
C ASN A 338 -6.24 -20.40 -8.35
N GLN A 339 -5.47 -19.53 -9.03
CA GLN A 339 -5.07 -18.25 -8.44
C GLN A 339 -6.29 -17.33 -8.32
N GLY A 340 -6.37 -16.61 -7.20
CA GLY A 340 -7.44 -15.65 -6.92
C GLY A 340 -8.73 -16.24 -6.30
N GLU A 341 -8.81 -17.55 -6.11
CA GLU A 341 -9.91 -18.18 -5.34
C GLU A 341 -9.68 -18.02 -3.82
N SER A 342 -10.75 -18.01 -3.04
CA SER A 342 -10.67 -18.11 -1.58
C SER A 342 -10.38 -19.56 -1.15
N PHE A 343 -9.83 -19.76 0.04
CA PHE A 343 -9.58 -21.10 0.57
C PHE A 343 -10.85 -21.97 0.59
N SER A 344 -11.98 -21.40 1.03
CA SER A 344 -13.28 -22.09 1.06
C SER A 344 -13.75 -22.52 -0.33
N GLN A 345 -13.54 -21.68 -1.36
CA GLN A 345 -13.85 -22.02 -2.75
C GLN A 345 -12.97 -23.17 -3.24
N SER A 346 -11.66 -23.09 -3.01
CA SER A 346 -10.71 -24.15 -3.36
C SER A 346 -11.07 -25.48 -2.69
N VAL A 347 -11.41 -25.47 -1.39
CA VAL A 347 -11.87 -26.65 -0.65
C VAL A 347 -13.17 -27.21 -1.22
N GLY A 348 -14.15 -26.35 -1.53
CA GLY A 348 -15.41 -26.76 -2.16
C GLY A 348 -15.23 -27.38 -3.54
N ASN A 349 -14.33 -26.82 -4.36
CA ASN A 349 -13.97 -27.33 -5.67
C ASN A 349 -13.30 -28.72 -5.56
N LEU A 350 -12.37 -28.88 -4.62
CA LEU A 350 -11.71 -30.17 -4.35
C LEU A 350 -12.70 -31.24 -3.86
N HIS A 351 -13.58 -30.89 -2.93
CA HIS A 351 -14.61 -31.80 -2.43
C HIS A 351 -15.53 -32.25 -3.56
N THR A 352 -16.03 -31.32 -4.38
CA THR A 352 -16.91 -31.62 -5.52
C THR A 352 -16.21 -32.51 -6.55
N LEU A 353 -14.95 -32.22 -6.85
CA LEU A 353 -14.14 -32.99 -7.78
C LEU A 353 -14.00 -34.45 -7.32
N LEU A 354 -13.70 -34.66 -6.04
CA LEU A 354 -13.55 -35.98 -5.44
C LEU A 354 -14.88 -36.72 -5.33
N ASP A 355 -15.97 -36.04 -4.96
CA ASP A 355 -17.31 -36.62 -4.87
C ASP A 355 -17.82 -37.11 -6.23
N VAL A 356 -17.68 -36.28 -7.28
CA VAL A 356 -18.05 -36.62 -8.67
C VAL A 356 -17.13 -37.71 -9.25
N SER A 357 -15.91 -37.83 -8.76
CA SER A 357 -14.94 -38.80 -9.29
C SER A 357 -15.26 -40.26 -8.94
N GLY A 358 -16.06 -40.51 -7.89
CA GLY A 358 -16.34 -41.85 -7.37
C GLY A 358 -15.09 -42.53 -6.79
N LYS A 359 -15.28 -43.52 -5.92
CA LYS A 359 -14.19 -44.26 -5.22
C LYS A 359 -13.20 -44.99 -6.14
N THR A 360 -13.32 -44.89 -7.47
CA THR A 360 -12.63 -45.71 -8.47
C THR A 360 -11.59 -44.97 -9.30
N LYS A 361 -11.42 -43.64 -9.14
CA LYS A 361 -10.41 -42.88 -9.91
C LYS A 361 -9.16 -42.61 -9.08
N THR A 362 -8.00 -42.90 -9.68
CA THR A 362 -6.71 -42.43 -9.19
C THR A 362 -6.69 -40.90 -9.27
N VAL A 363 -6.04 -40.26 -8.31
CA VAL A 363 -5.94 -38.79 -8.26
C VAL A 363 -4.52 -38.39 -8.60
N ASP A 364 -4.33 -37.27 -9.29
CA ASP A 364 -2.99 -36.74 -9.61
C ASP A 364 -2.82 -35.38 -8.94
N CYS A 365 -1.94 -35.34 -7.93
CA CYS A 365 -1.56 -34.15 -7.17
C CYS A 365 -0.18 -33.62 -7.58
N THR A 366 0.47 -34.20 -8.60
CA THR A 366 1.85 -33.82 -8.99
C THR A 366 1.97 -32.32 -9.29
N ASN A 367 0.99 -31.76 -10.00
CA ASN A 367 0.91 -30.35 -10.37
C ASN A 367 0.08 -29.48 -9.40
N LEU A 368 -0.30 -30.02 -8.23
CA LEU A 368 -1.02 -29.26 -7.21
C LEU A 368 -0.12 -28.18 -6.60
N ASP A 369 -0.54 -26.92 -6.68
CA ASP A 369 0.17 -25.80 -6.05
C ASP A 369 -0.22 -25.68 -4.58
N ILE A 370 0.49 -26.43 -3.72
CA ILE A 370 0.27 -26.40 -2.26
C ILE A 370 0.63 -25.03 -1.68
N ILE A 371 1.63 -24.35 -2.25
CA ILE A 371 2.05 -23.04 -1.76
C ILE A 371 0.93 -22.02 -1.94
N GLU A 372 0.25 -22.04 -3.09
CA GLU A 372 -0.90 -21.18 -3.32
C GLU A 372 -2.08 -21.52 -2.40
N LEU A 373 -2.38 -22.80 -2.18
CA LEU A 373 -3.41 -23.21 -1.22
C LEU A 373 -3.09 -22.71 0.20
N THR A 374 -1.83 -22.81 0.62
CA THR A 374 -1.37 -22.33 1.94
C THR A 374 -1.48 -20.82 2.05
N LYS A 375 -1.19 -20.05 0.99
CA LYS A 375 -1.44 -18.58 0.99
C LYS A 375 -2.92 -18.27 1.15
N GLN A 376 -3.79 -18.97 0.42
CA GLN A 376 -5.24 -18.80 0.52
C GLN A 376 -5.72 -19.12 1.95
N PHE A 377 -5.16 -20.17 2.57
CA PHE A 377 -5.46 -20.55 3.95
C PHE A 377 -4.98 -19.50 4.96
N ASN A 378 -3.74 -19.02 4.88
CA ASN A 378 -3.25 -17.95 5.76
C ASN A 378 -4.10 -16.68 5.60
N GLY A 379 -4.51 -16.33 4.38
CA GLY A 379 -5.44 -15.23 4.14
C GLY A 379 -6.85 -15.49 4.70
N TYR A 380 -7.29 -16.75 4.78
CA TYR A 380 -8.52 -17.13 5.47
C TYR A 380 -8.38 -16.99 6.99
N VAL A 381 -7.27 -17.44 7.58
CA VAL A 381 -6.95 -17.28 9.02
C VAL A 381 -6.98 -15.80 9.41
N SER A 382 -6.29 -14.92 8.68
CA SER A 382 -6.27 -13.48 8.99
C SER A 382 -7.63 -12.81 8.88
N ARG A 383 -8.41 -13.14 7.84
CA ARG A 383 -9.78 -12.61 7.71
C ARG A 383 -10.68 -13.09 8.85
N LEU A 384 -10.52 -14.34 9.29
CA LEU A 384 -11.29 -14.90 10.38
C LEU A 384 -10.90 -14.27 11.72
N ALA A 385 -9.61 -14.04 11.97
CA ALA A 385 -9.10 -13.31 13.12
C ALA A 385 -9.70 -11.89 13.17
N GLN A 386 -9.60 -11.12 12.09
CA GLN A 386 -10.17 -9.78 12.01
C GLN A 386 -11.70 -9.79 12.19
N PHE A 387 -12.39 -10.74 11.55
CA PHE A 387 -13.84 -10.88 11.70
C PHE A 387 -14.23 -11.14 13.16
N SER A 388 -13.53 -12.05 13.85
CA SER A 388 -13.80 -12.39 15.25
C SER A 388 -13.67 -11.19 16.19
N GLU A 389 -12.65 -10.35 15.99
CA GLU A 389 -12.44 -9.11 16.75
C GLU A 389 -13.56 -8.09 16.48
N THR A 390 -13.86 -7.83 15.20
CA THR A 390 -14.90 -6.84 14.84
C THR A 390 -16.31 -7.21 15.28
N GLN A 391 -16.58 -8.49 15.51
CA GLN A 391 -17.87 -8.99 15.96
C GLN A 391 -17.94 -9.18 17.49
N GLY A 392 -16.90 -8.77 18.24
CA GLY A 392 -16.86 -8.90 19.69
C GLY A 392 -16.99 -10.34 20.16
N PHE A 393 -16.34 -11.29 19.47
CA PHE A 393 -16.46 -12.72 19.81
C PHE A 393 -15.93 -13.05 21.21
N TRP A 394 -14.96 -12.28 21.67
CA TRP A 394 -14.21 -12.51 22.91
C TRP A 394 -14.81 -11.74 24.08
N SER A 395 -15.29 -10.51 23.82
CA SER A 395 -15.96 -9.65 24.79
C SER A 395 -17.11 -8.89 24.13
N PRO A 396 -18.39 -9.19 24.47
CA PRO A 396 -19.55 -8.48 23.93
C PRO A 396 -19.57 -6.98 24.27
N ASP A 397 -18.93 -6.59 25.37
CA ASP A 397 -19.00 -5.24 25.95
C ASP A 397 -17.72 -4.40 25.70
N ASN A 398 -16.72 -4.94 24.99
CA ASN A 398 -15.42 -4.30 24.69
C ASN A 398 -14.65 -3.76 25.92
N SER A 399 -14.96 -4.23 27.12
CA SER A 399 -14.35 -3.78 28.38
C SER A 399 -13.13 -4.59 28.81
N GLN A 400 -12.78 -5.61 28.02
CA GLN A 400 -11.78 -6.60 28.37
C GLN A 400 -10.35 -6.12 28.06
N VAL A 401 -9.48 -6.18 29.07
CA VAL A 401 -8.06 -5.74 29.00
C VAL A 401 -7.10 -6.94 28.92
N TYR A 402 -7.60 -8.13 29.27
CA TYR A 402 -6.83 -9.39 29.26
C TYR A 402 -7.53 -10.44 28.41
N ASN A 403 -6.79 -11.24 27.66
CA ASN A 403 -7.38 -12.31 26.86
C ASN A 403 -8.04 -13.40 27.71
N ILE A 404 -8.95 -14.13 27.08
CA ILE A 404 -9.71 -15.24 27.66
C ILE A 404 -8.85 -16.37 28.24
N PHE A 405 -7.55 -16.45 27.89
CA PHE A 405 -6.63 -17.50 28.38
C PHE A 405 -5.89 -17.10 29.65
N SER A 406 -5.89 -15.81 30.00
CA SER A 406 -5.17 -15.28 31.17
C SER A 406 -5.48 -16.01 32.48
N PRO A 407 -6.74 -16.38 32.80
CA PRO A 407 -7.05 -17.14 34.02
C PRO A 407 -6.44 -18.55 34.08
N HIS A 408 -5.97 -19.07 32.95
CA HIS A 408 -5.44 -20.44 32.82
C HIS A 408 -3.91 -20.50 32.79
N TYR A 409 -3.22 -19.37 32.88
CA TYR A 409 -1.76 -19.30 32.95
C TYR A 409 -1.28 -19.13 34.40
N THR A 410 -0.29 -19.94 34.81
CA THR A 410 0.17 -20.01 36.21
C THR A 410 1.68 -19.82 36.38
N LYS A 411 2.43 -19.59 35.30
CA LYS A 411 3.89 -19.42 35.34
C LYS A 411 4.27 -17.93 35.45
N GLU A 412 5.55 -17.64 35.66
CA GLU A 412 6.07 -16.29 35.90
C GLU A 412 6.44 -15.49 34.63
N GLY A 413 5.88 -15.84 33.45
CA GLY A 413 6.07 -15.02 32.23
C GLY A 413 7.45 -15.12 31.58
N GLN A 414 8.15 -16.24 31.76
CA GLN A 414 9.41 -16.55 31.07
C GLN A 414 9.17 -16.88 29.59
N ALA A 415 10.16 -16.61 28.73
CA ALA A 415 10.07 -16.98 27.32
C ALA A 415 10.26 -18.49 27.10
N GLU A 416 9.35 -19.08 26.33
CA GLU A 416 9.39 -20.46 25.86
C GLU A 416 9.41 -20.44 24.33
N TYR A 417 10.45 -21.02 23.72
CA TYR A 417 10.63 -21.03 22.26
C TYR A 417 10.57 -19.62 21.60
N GLY A 418 11.07 -18.60 22.30
CA GLY A 418 11.16 -17.24 21.78
C GLY A 418 9.91 -16.38 21.94
N PHE A 419 8.94 -16.82 22.75
CA PHE A 419 7.76 -16.04 23.11
C PHE A 419 7.51 -16.15 24.61
N ALA A 420 7.09 -15.06 25.26
CA ALA A 420 6.55 -15.09 26.61
C ALA A 420 5.02 -15.00 26.59
N PHE A 421 4.36 -15.53 27.63
CA PHE A 421 2.92 -15.34 27.78
C PHE A 421 2.61 -13.89 28.15
N LEU A 422 1.71 -13.25 27.40
CA LEU A 422 1.22 -11.90 27.67
C LEU A 422 -0.30 -11.92 27.80
N PRO A 423 -0.84 -11.55 28.97
CA PRO A 423 -2.28 -11.42 29.17
C PRO A 423 -2.96 -10.47 28.17
N GLN A 424 -2.22 -9.51 27.62
CA GLN A 424 -2.78 -8.47 26.74
C GLN A 424 -2.77 -8.83 25.26
N TYR A 425 -2.27 -10.00 24.85
CA TYR A 425 -2.43 -10.43 23.45
C TYR A 425 -3.91 -10.45 23.06
N LYS A 426 -4.26 -9.91 21.89
CA LYS A 426 -5.61 -10.11 21.33
C LYS A 426 -5.77 -11.54 20.85
N GLU A 427 -6.95 -12.12 21.05
CA GLU A 427 -7.26 -13.49 20.66
C GLU A 427 -7.11 -13.70 19.14
N GLY A 428 -7.45 -12.71 18.31
CA GLY A 428 -7.20 -12.76 16.87
C GLY A 428 -5.72 -12.92 16.52
N THR A 429 -4.82 -12.25 17.23
CA THR A 429 -3.37 -12.38 17.04
C THR A 429 -2.87 -13.75 17.50
N ILE A 430 -3.38 -14.26 18.62
CA ILE A 430 -3.06 -15.62 19.09
C ILE A 430 -3.50 -16.66 18.04
N LEU A 431 -4.68 -16.48 17.47
CA LEU A 431 -5.23 -17.35 16.42
C LEU A 431 -4.35 -17.31 15.16
N GLU A 432 -3.86 -16.15 14.73
CA GLU A 432 -2.92 -16.07 13.61
C GLU A 432 -1.60 -16.81 13.89
N HIS A 433 -1.02 -16.68 15.08
CA HIS A 433 0.23 -17.37 15.45
C HIS A 433 0.09 -18.90 15.48
N LEU A 434 -1.05 -19.40 15.95
CA LEU A 434 -1.28 -20.84 16.08
C LEU A 434 -1.60 -21.51 14.75
N PHE A 435 -2.31 -20.80 13.86
CA PHE A 435 -2.87 -21.42 12.68
C PHE A 435 -2.18 -21.06 11.36
N SER A 436 -1.45 -19.95 11.30
CA SER A 436 -0.71 -19.59 10.09
C SER A 436 0.42 -20.59 9.81
N ILE A 437 0.55 -20.96 8.53
CA ILE A 437 1.54 -21.93 8.06
C ILE A 437 2.68 -21.20 7.37
N ASP A 438 3.92 -21.54 7.70
CA ASP A 438 5.10 -21.03 7.03
C ASP A 438 5.16 -21.52 5.57
N LEU A 439 5.26 -20.59 4.61
CA LEU A 439 5.25 -20.95 3.19
C LEU A 439 6.50 -21.70 2.73
N LYS A 440 7.61 -21.66 3.48
CA LYS A 440 8.87 -22.33 3.10
C LYS A 440 8.92 -23.77 3.58
N THR A 441 8.52 -23.98 4.83
CA THR A 441 8.61 -25.28 5.52
C THR A 441 7.28 -26.03 5.53
N LEU A 442 6.17 -25.35 5.25
CA LEU A 442 4.80 -25.85 5.38
C LEU A 442 4.44 -26.34 6.80
N ASN A 443 5.19 -25.86 7.81
CA ASN A 443 4.92 -26.15 9.21
C ASN A 443 4.29 -24.94 9.90
N ILE A 444 3.61 -25.20 11.00
CA ILE A 444 3.09 -24.17 11.90
C ILE A 444 4.20 -23.64 12.82
N TYR A 445 4.12 -22.35 13.15
CA TYR A 445 4.98 -21.78 14.17
C TYR A 445 4.57 -22.28 15.55
N ARG A 446 5.56 -22.56 16.40
CA ARG A 446 5.28 -22.98 17.76
C ARG A 446 5.04 -21.76 18.64
N PHE A 447 3.82 -21.62 19.15
CA PHE A 447 3.44 -20.56 20.09
C PHE A 447 3.28 -21.12 21.52
N ALA A 448 4.39 -21.66 22.02
CA ALA A 448 4.43 -22.53 23.21
C ALA A 448 3.77 -21.96 24.48
N PRO A 449 3.93 -20.66 24.84
CA PRO A 449 3.35 -20.14 26.09
C PRO A 449 1.83 -20.20 26.16
N PHE A 450 1.15 -20.27 25.00
CA PHE A 450 -0.31 -20.31 24.90
C PHE A 450 -0.87 -21.73 24.72
N GLU A 451 -0.05 -22.73 24.34
CA GLU A 451 -0.50 -24.12 24.15
C GLU A 451 -1.22 -24.67 25.39
N GLY A 452 -0.60 -24.53 26.58
CA GLY A 452 -1.15 -25.00 27.85
C GLY A 452 -2.43 -24.27 28.29
N PRO A 453 -2.42 -22.92 28.37
CA PRO A 453 -3.60 -22.13 28.73
C PRO A 453 -4.80 -22.38 27.80
N ILE A 454 -4.58 -22.51 26.49
CA ILE A 454 -5.64 -22.80 25.52
C ILE A 454 -6.22 -24.19 25.76
N LEU A 455 -5.39 -25.21 25.96
CA LEU A 455 -5.87 -26.56 26.28
C LEU A 455 -6.74 -26.58 27.54
N ALA A 456 -6.36 -25.82 28.58
CA ALA A 456 -7.15 -25.69 29.80
C ALA A 456 -8.48 -24.96 29.54
N TYR A 457 -8.46 -23.87 28.78
CA TYR A 457 -9.67 -23.12 28.39
C TYR A 457 -10.64 -23.96 27.56
N CYS A 458 -10.15 -24.70 26.56
CA CYS A 458 -10.97 -25.55 25.71
C CYS A 458 -11.65 -26.69 26.49
N LYS A 459 -10.99 -27.21 27.53
CA LYS A 459 -11.58 -28.21 28.45
C LYS A 459 -12.70 -27.64 29.30
N SER A 460 -12.56 -26.41 29.79
CA SER A 460 -13.60 -25.74 30.61
C SER A 460 -14.74 -25.16 29.77
N HIS A 461 -14.49 -24.82 28.50
CA HIS A 461 -15.46 -24.17 27.61
C HIS A 461 -15.58 -24.88 26.24
N PRO A 462 -16.03 -26.15 26.20
CA PRO A 462 -16.04 -26.94 24.96
C PRO A 462 -16.95 -26.38 23.86
N ASN A 463 -17.96 -25.58 24.22
CA ASN A 463 -18.90 -24.98 23.27
C ASN A 463 -18.58 -23.52 22.92
N SER A 464 -17.43 -23.00 23.35
CA SER A 464 -17.01 -21.61 23.08
C SER A 464 -16.81 -21.34 21.59
N LYS A 465 -16.88 -20.06 21.20
CA LYS A 465 -16.56 -19.63 19.83
C LYS A 465 -15.11 -19.97 19.48
N TRP A 466 -14.18 -19.85 20.43
CA TRP A 466 -12.78 -20.24 20.24
C TRP A 466 -12.64 -21.71 19.81
N VAL A 467 -13.27 -22.65 20.52
CA VAL A 467 -13.17 -24.09 20.19
C VAL A 467 -13.71 -24.37 18.79
N LYS A 468 -14.79 -23.70 18.38
CA LYS A 468 -15.35 -23.85 17.03
C LYS A 468 -14.39 -23.32 15.95
N LEU A 469 -13.78 -22.15 16.18
CA LEU A 469 -12.80 -21.56 15.27
C LEU A 469 -11.53 -22.42 15.18
N GLN A 470 -11.00 -22.87 16.31
CA GLN A 470 -9.88 -23.82 16.37
C GLN A 470 -10.20 -25.08 15.57
N SER A 471 -11.41 -25.63 15.69
CA SER A 471 -11.80 -26.83 14.93
C SER A 471 -11.78 -26.62 13.41
N ILE A 472 -12.31 -25.50 12.91
CA ILE A 472 -12.26 -25.17 11.47
C ILE A 472 -10.83 -25.05 10.99
N LEU A 473 -10.00 -24.29 11.71
CA LEU A 473 -8.64 -24.00 11.29
C LEU A 473 -7.75 -25.24 11.34
N SER A 474 -7.90 -26.09 12.36
CA SER A 474 -7.23 -27.39 12.41
C SER A 474 -7.61 -28.26 11.21
N LYS A 475 -8.89 -28.31 10.82
CA LYS A 475 -9.32 -29.05 9.61
C LYS A 475 -8.70 -28.48 8.33
N GLY A 476 -8.58 -27.15 8.24
CA GLY A 476 -7.86 -26.49 7.14
C GLY A 476 -6.39 -26.90 7.05
N GLN A 477 -5.71 -27.00 8.19
CA GLN A 477 -4.33 -27.51 8.27
C GLN A 477 -4.24 -28.99 7.91
N ASP A 478 -5.16 -29.81 8.39
CA ASP A 478 -5.23 -31.24 8.07
C ASP A 478 -5.37 -31.45 6.55
N ILE A 479 -6.21 -30.66 5.88
CA ILE A 479 -6.33 -30.67 4.40
C ILE A 479 -4.97 -30.40 3.74
N ILE A 480 -4.27 -29.34 4.13
CA ILE A 480 -2.97 -28.96 3.54
C ILE A 480 -1.92 -30.04 3.80
N ASN A 481 -1.85 -30.55 5.04
CA ASN A 481 -0.90 -31.59 5.44
C ASN A 481 -1.15 -32.88 4.66
N THR A 482 -2.40 -33.34 4.59
CA THR A 482 -2.76 -34.56 3.85
C THR A 482 -2.47 -34.42 2.36
N LEU A 483 -2.77 -33.26 1.75
CA LEU A 483 -2.42 -32.99 0.34
C LEU A 483 -0.90 -32.98 0.12
N SER A 484 -0.13 -32.45 1.06
CA SER A 484 1.34 -32.46 1.03
C SER A 484 1.90 -33.88 1.10
N VAL A 485 1.37 -34.71 2.01
CA VAL A 485 1.73 -36.13 2.11
C VAL A 485 1.40 -36.88 0.81
N ILE A 486 0.19 -36.68 0.26
CA ILE A 486 -0.22 -37.32 -1.01
C ILE A 486 0.70 -36.90 -2.16
N LYS A 487 0.97 -35.59 -2.30
CA LYS A 487 1.85 -35.08 -3.36
C LYS A 487 3.26 -35.66 -3.26
N ASN A 488 3.84 -35.68 -2.06
CA ASN A 488 5.18 -36.22 -1.83
C ASN A 488 5.23 -37.74 -2.07
N ALA A 489 4.22 -38.49 -1.61
CA ALA A 489 4.11 -39.93 -1.87
C ALA A 489 4.05 -40.23 -3.37
N GLN A 490 3.30 -39.44 -4.14
CA GLN A 490 3.22 -39.59 -5.60
C GLN A 490 4.54 -39.27 -6.30
N GLN A 491 5.25 -38.22 -5.86
CA GLN A 491 6.57 -37.89 -6.40
C GLN A 491 7.60 -39.00 -6.14
N LEU A 492 7.44 -39.75 -5.05
CA LEU A 492 8.28 -40.88 -4.68
C LEU A 492 7.79 -42.22 -5.25
N GLY A 493 6.64 -42.26 -5.93
CA GLY A 493 6.04 -43.48 -6.49
C GLY A 493 5.48 -44.46 -5.46
N ILE A 494 5.03 -43.96 -4.30
CA ILE A 494 4.48 -44.77 -3.20
C ILE A 494 2.95 -44.77 -3.27
N ASP A 495 2.39 -45.61 -4.14
CA ASP A 495 0.95 -45.64 -4.45
C ASP A 495 0.04 -46.06 -3.26
N ASP A 496 0.57 -46.86 -2.32
CA ASP A 496 -0.16 -47.32 -1.13
C ASP A 496 -0.53 -46.16 -0.19
N ALA A 497 0.41 -45.23 0.03
CA ALA A 497 0.20 -44.07 0.90
C ALA A 497 -0.84 -43.09 0.32
N VAL A 498 -0.93 -42.99 -1.01
CA VAL A 498 -1.96 -42.19 -1.70
C VAL A 498 -3.34 -42.79 -1.46
N THR A 499 -3.44 -44.11 -1.58
CA THR A 499 -4.70 -44.85 -1.41
C THR A 499 -5.21 -44.78 0.04
N GLU A 500 -4.30 -44.80 1.01
CA GLU A 500 -4.63 -44.71 2.44
C GLU A 500 -5.08 -43.30 2.87
N GLN A 501 -4.46 -42.25 2.32
CA GLN A 501 -4.72 -40.87 2.75
C GLN A 501 -5.90 -40.20 2.04
N LEU A 502 -6.32 -40.70 0.87
CA LEU A 502 -7.42 -40.11 0.12
C LEU A 502 -8.78 -40.12 0.86
N PRO A 503 -9.16 -41.19 1.59
CA PRO A 503 -10.36 -41.18 2.44
C PRO A 503 -10.30 -40.15 3.57
N ASN A 504 -9.11 -39.95 4.16
CA ASN A 504 -8.90 -38.95 5.21
C ASN A 504 -9.10 -37.54 4.65
N LEU A 505 -8.51 -37.25 3.48
CA LEU A 505 -8.69 -35.99 2.80
C LEU A 505 -10.17 -35.69 2.52
N MET A 506 -10.92 -36.67 2.01
CA MET A 506 -12.36 -36.50 1.73
C MET A 506 -13.15 -36.15 3.01
N THR A 507 -12.78 -36.80 4.12
CA THR A 507 -13.38 -36.53 5.43
C THR A 507 -13.06 -35.10 5.90
N PHE A 508 -11.80 -34.68 5.81
CA PHE A 508 -11.39 -33.33 6.23
C PHE A 508 -12.03 -32.23 5.38
N LEU A 509 -12.10 -32.42 4.05
CA LEU A 509 -12.78 -31.48 3.14
C LEU A 509 -14.27 -31.32 3.51
N LYS A 510 -14.97 -32.43 3.72
CA LYS A 510 -16.38 -32.42 4.11
C LYS A 510 -16.59 -31.73 5.46
N ASP A 511 -15.81 -32.14 6.46
CA ASP A 511 -15.94 -31.61 7.81
C ASP A 511 -15.62 -30.11 7.88
N PHE A 512 -14.66 -29.62 7.08
CA PHE A 512 -14.36 -28.20 6.97
C PHE A 512 -15.58 -27.42 6.47
N LEU A 513 -16.18 -27.86 5.35
CA LEU A 513 -17.34 -27.19 4.74
C LEU A 513 -18.56 -27.21 5.67
N GLU A 514 -18.78 -28.29 6.40
CA GLU A 514 -19.87 -28.40 7.37
C GLU A 514 -19.65 -27.48 8.58
N ALA A 515 -18.43 -27.42 9.10
CA ALA A 515 -18.07 -26.56 10.21
C ALA A 515 -18.16 -25.06 9.83
N GLU A 516 -17.68 -24.69 8.65
CA GLU A 516 -17.77 -23.33 8.12
C GLU A 516 -19.22 -22.86 7.96
N LYS A 517 -20.08 -23.72 7.41
CA LYS A 517 -21.52 -23.45 7.28
C LYS A 517 -22.20 -23.27 8.63
N THR A 518 -21.80 -24.04 9.64
CA THR A 518 -22.38 -23.99 10.99
C THR A 518 -22.07 -22.68 11.73
N LEU A 519 -20.93 -22.05 11.44
CA LEU A 519 -20.53 -20.77 12.04
C LEU A 519 -21.12 -19.55 11.31
N ASP A 520 -21.88 -19.75 10.22
CA ASP A 520 -22.43 -18.70 9.33
C ASP A 520 -21.44 -17.58 9.03
N ILE A 521 -20.21 -17.95 8.69
CA ILE A 521 -19.11 -17.01 8.42
C ILE A 521 -19.42 -16.30 7.10
N LYS A 522 -20.02 -15.10 7.20
CA LYS A 522 -20.19 -14.18 6.07
C LYS A 522 -19.21 -13.04 6.24
N PHE A 523 -18.09 -13.13 5.52
CA PHE A 523 -17.17 -12.01 5.42
C PHE A 523 -17.90 -10.83 4.74
N PRO A 524 -17.95 -9.65 5.37
CA PRO A 524 -18.45 -8.45 4.71
C PRO A 524 -17.55 -8.08 3.53
N ALA A 525 -18.11 -7.37 2.55
CA ALA A 525 -17.36 -6.90 1.40
C ALA A 525 -16.21 -5.97 1.82
N ASP A 526 -15.08 -6.02 1.09
CA ASP A 526 -13.84 -5.27 1.39
C ASP A 526 -14.04 -3.74 1.59
N HIS A 527 -15.18 -3.19 1.15
CA HIS A 527 -15.52 -1.77 1.26
C HIS A 527 -16.23 -1.40 2.59
N GLU A 528 -16.65 -2.38 3.39
CA GLU A 528 -17.34 -2.17 4.67
C GLU A 528 -16.46 -2.57 5.87
N ARG A 529 -15.23 -2.06 6.00
CA ARG A 529 -14.48 -2.06 7.27
C ARG A 529 -13.17 -1.30 7.17
N ALA A 530 -13.18 -0.07 7.67
CA ALA A 530 -12.08 0.38 8.50
C ALA A 530 -12.66 0.57 9.91
N PRO A 531 -12.47 -0.36 10.87
CA PRO A 531 -12.62 0.03 12.26
C PRO A 531 -11.70 1.23 12.50
N LYS A 532 -12.20 2.29 13.14
CA LYS A 532 -11.34 3.37 13.63
C LYS A 532 -10.29 2.73 14.53
N VAL A 533 -9.06 2.59 14.05
CA VAL A 533 -7.92 2.10 14.86
C VAL A 533 -7.61 3.20 15.88
N THR A 534 -8.27 3.13 17.03
CA THR A 534 -8.02 4.01 18.18
C THR A 534 -7.03 3.40 19.18
N ASN A 535 -6.54 2.18 18.92
CA ASN A 535 -5.71 1.45 19.87
C ASN A 535 -4.22 1.66 19.59
N ALA A 536 -3.43 1.80 20.67
CA ALA A 536 -1.98 1.98 20.64
C ALA A 536 -1.19 0.80 20.06
N SER A 537 -1.85 -0.34 19.77
CA SER A 537 -1.29 -1.55 19.19
C SER A 537 -2.31 -2.30 18.34
N LEU A 538 -1.82 -2.93 17.25
CA LEU A 538 -2.60 -3.88 16.44
C LEU A 538 -2.74 -5.24 17.14
N PHE A 539 -1.75 -5.65 17.94
CA PHE A 539 -1.60 -7.00 18.49
C PHE A 539 -2.07 -7.15 19.94
N PHE A 540 -2.01 -6.06 20.71
CA PHE A 540 -2.29 -6.07 22.15
C PHE A 540 -3.48 -5.18 22.51
N TYR A 541 -4.20 -5.58 23.56
CA TYR A 541 -5.13 -4.71 24.29
C TYR A 541 -4.35 -3.54 24.94
N PRO A 542 -5.01 -2.40 25.22
CA PRO A 542 -4.36 -1.24 25.83
C PRO A 542 -3.67 -1.58 27.16
N MET A 543 -2.43 -1.08 27.33
CA MET A 543 -1.65 -1.20 28.56
C MET A 543 -1.34 0.20 29.09
N ASP A 544 -1.52 0.40 30.39
CA ASP A 544 -1.05 1.60 31.07
C ASP A 544 0.43 1.47 31.49
N GLU A 545 1.01 2.58 31.91
CA GLU A 545 2.42 2.64 32.28
C GLU A 545 2.75 1.75 33.49
N ILE A 546 1.82 1.63 34.44
CA ILE A 546 1.98 0.77 35.63
C ILE A 546 2.08 -0.70 35.21
N THR A 547 1.19 -1.14 34.32
CA THR A 547 1.18 -2.50 33.77
C THR A 547 2.48 -2.79 33.05
N LEU A 548 2.97 -1.88 32.21
CA LEU A 548 4.23 -2.07 31.48
C LEU A 548 5.44 -2.25 32.41
N HIS A 549 5.52 -1.50 33.51
CA HIS A 549 6.63 -1.64 34.47
C HIS A 549 6.57 -2.95 35.27
N GLN A 550 5.39 -3.56 35.43
CA GLN A 550 5.19 -4.84 36.09
C GLN A 550 5.58 -6.05 35.21
N LEU A 551 5.66 -5.87 33.90
CA LEU A 551 6.05 -6.94 32.98
C LEU A 551 7.51 -7.37 33.18
N THR A 552 7.76 -8.66 32.92
CA THR A 552 9.10 -9.24 32.92
C THR A 552 9.91 -8.77 31.71
N ALA A 553 11.22 -8.98 31.76
CA ALA A 553 12.13 -8.70 30.65
C ALA A 553 11.70 -9.45 29.37
N ASP A 554 11.37 -10.73 29.49
CA ASP A 554 10.96 -11.59 28.37
C ASP A 554 9.61 -11.16 27.77
N GLN A 555 8.68 -10.72 28.61
CA GLN A 555 7.39 -10.16 28.19
C GLN A 555 7.57 -8.88 27.38
N LEU A 556 8.37 -7.94 27.87
CA LEU A 556 8.65 -6.68 27.17
C LEU A 556 9.38 -6.91 25.84
N ALA A 557 10.35 -7.84 25.81
CA ALA A 557 11.04 -8.22 24.58
C ALA A 557 10.07 -8.87 23.58
N THR A 558 9.16 -9.73 24.05
CA THR A 558 8.11 -10.33 23.22
C THR A 558 7.21 -9.26 22.61
N ILE A 559 6.78 -8.24 23.37
CA ILE A 559 5.99 -7.11 22.85
C ILE A 559 6.77 -6.38 21.74
N CYS A 560 8.03 -6.02 21.98
CA CYS A 560 8.82 -5.26 21.01
C CYS A 560 9.02 -6.02 19.69
N LEU A 561 9.29 -7.33 19.76
CA LEU A 561 9.45 -8.18 18.57
C LEU A 561 8.13 -8.35 17.81
N GLU A 562 7.01 -8.39 18.52
CA GLU A 562 5.69 -8.51 17.93
C GLU A 562 5.24 -7.22 17.24
N GLU A 563 5.47 -6.06 17.88
CA GLU A 563 5.14 -4.74 17.32
C GLU A 563 5.89 -4.44 16.02
N LEU A 564 7.04 -5.08 15.77
CA LEU A 564 7.74 -4.99 14.49
C LEU A 564 7.04 -5.69 13.32
N ASN A 565 5.99 -6.48 13.57
CA ASN A 565 5.13 -7.03 12.52
C ASN A 565 4.17 -5.99 11.94
N ALA A 566 3.96 -4.85 12.62
CA ALA A 566 3.11 -3.78 12.11
C ALA A 566 3.77 -3.04 10.94
N PRO A 567 2.98 -2.56 9.96
CA PRO A 567 3.51 -1.80 8.81
C PRO A 567 4.15 -0.47 9.24
N THR A 568 3.73 0.09 10.37
CA THR A 568 4.24 1.34 10.93
C THR A 568 4.55 1.16 12.42
N PRO A 569 5.58 1.85 12.98
CA PRO A 569 5.87 1.82 14.41
C PRO A 569 4.65 2.24 15.23
N SER A 570 4.30 1.45 16.25
CA SER A 570 3.15 1.74 17.11
C SER A 570 3.51 2.68 18.27
N PRO A 571 2.51 3.39 18.85
CA PRO A 571 2.72 4.15 20.08
C PRO A 571 3.24 3.28 21.24
N LEU A 572 2.84 2.01 21.31
CA LEU A 572 3.28 1.09 22.37
C LEU A 572 4.79 0.81 22.29
N ILE A 573 5.32 0.43 21.12
CA ILE A 573 6.75 0.17 20.97
C ILE A 573 7.56 1.45 21.19
N HIS A 574 7.06 2.61 20.74
CA HIS A 574 7.70 3.90 21.01
C HIS A 574 7.83 4.16 22.52
N THR A 575 6.78 3.90 23.29
CA THR A 575 6.77 4.07 24.75
C THR A 575 7.82 3.20 25.44
N ILE A 576 7.93 1.93 25.02
CA ILE A 576 8.91 0.99 25.59
C ILE A 576 10.34 1.39 25.23
N LEU A 577 10.60 1.77 23.97
CA LEU A 577 11.95 2.09 23.49
C LEU A 577 12.49 3.42 23.99
N THR A 578 11.62 4.37 24.36
CA THR A 578 12.03 5.69 24.90
C THR A 578 12.25 5.68 26.41
N ASN A 579 11.60 4.77 27.14
CA ASN A 579 11.79 4.60 28.57
C ASN A 579 13.07 3.78 28.87
N LYS A 580 14.02 4.38 29.60
CA LYS A 580 15.33 3.78 29.90
C LYS A 580 15.21 2.50 30.74
N ASP A 581 14.30 2.47 31.70
CA ASP A 581 14.14 1.33 32.61
C ASP A 581 13.52 0.14 31.86
N LEU A 582 12.49 0.39 31.05
CA LEU A 582 11.88 -0.64 30.21
C LEU A 582 12.86 -1.17 29.15
N TRP A 583 13.61 -0.29 28.49
CA TRP A 583 14.62 -0.70 27.51
C TRP A 583 15.73 -1.55 28.14
N SER A 584 16.19 -1.22 29.34
CA SER A 584 17.22 -2.02 30.03
C SER A 584 16.77 -3.47 30.26
N LYS A 585 15.50 -3.68 30.61
CA LYS A 585 14.88 -5.00 30.72
C LYS A 585 14.80 -5.71 29.36
N VAL A 586 14.34 -5.00 28.33
CA VAL A 586 14.26 -5.56 26.96
C VAL A 586 15.64 -6.01 26.48
N GLN A 587 16.65 -5.16 26.62
CA GLN A 587 18.02 -5.46 26.20
C GLN A 587 18.56 -6.72 26.90
N LEU A 588 18.37 -6.83 28.21
CA LEU A 588 18.78 -8.02 28.97
C LEU A 588 18.12 -9.30 28.43
N ALA A 589 16.82 -9.25 28.12
CA ALA A 589 16.11 -10.39 27.56
C ALA A 589 16.56 -10.74 26.13
N LEU A 590 16.85 -9.74 25.29
CA LEU A 590 17.35 -9.98 23.92
C LEU A 590 18.76 -10.58 23.93
N GLU A 591 19.62 -10.19 24.87
CA GLU A 591 20.98 -10.73 25.03
C GLU A 591 21.00 -12.17 25.58
N SER A 592 19.90 -12.64 26.19
CA SER A 592 19.77 -14.01 26.71
C SER A 592 19.82 -15.09 25.62
N GLY A 593 19.58 -14.72 24.35
CA GLY A 593 19.52 -15.63 23.21
C GLY A 593 18.25 -16.48 23.11
N GLN A 594 17.31 -16.39 24.06
CA GLN A 594 16.07 -17.19 24.04
C GLN A 594 15.16 -16.89 22.84
N PHE A 595 15.28 -15.69 22.24
CA PHE A 595 14.49 -15.26 21.09
C PHE A 595 15.05 -15.73 19.73
N ASN A 596 16.25 -16.34 19.70
CA ASN A 596 16.85 -16.86 18.47
C ASN A 596 16.08 -18.06 17.89
N ALA A 597 15.23 -18.70 18.69
CA ALA A 597 14.38 -19.81 18.25
C ALA A 597 13.18 -19.37 17.39
N ARG A 598 12.89 -18.07 17.31
CA ARG A 598 11.78 -17.59 16.47
C ARG A 598 12.12 -17.72 14.98
N LEU A 599 11.09 -17.91 14.16
CA LEU A 599 11.22 -18.07 12.71
C LEU A 599 10.90 -16.79 11.93
N ASP A 600 10.45 -15.74 12.60
CA ASP A 600 10.08 -14.44 12.03
C ASP A 600 11.28 -13.47 11.91
N ALA A 601 12.43 -14.01 11.50
CA ALA A 601 13.71 -13.31 11.36
C ALA A 601 14.12 -12.52 12.63
N PRO A 602 14.28 -13.20 13.79
CA PRO A 602 14.53 -12.52 15.07
C PRO A 602 15.81 -11.69 15.05
N ALA A 603 16.87 -12.13 14.37
CA ALA A 603 18.12 -11.37 14.28
C ALA A 603 17.93 -10.00 13.61
N ASP A 604 17.18 -9.95 12.50
CA ASP A 604 16.89 -8.70 11.78
C ASP A 604 15.99 -7.78 12.61
N LYS A 605 14.99 -8.36 13.29
CA LYS A 605 14.12 -7.63 14.21
C LYS A 605 14.88 -7.04 15.38
N ILE A 606 15.73 -7.83 16.03
CA ILE A 606 16.57 -7.39 17.17
C ILE A 606 17.49 -6.26 16.71
N LYS A 607 18.14 -6.39 15.56
CA LYS A 607 18.97 -5.31 15.00
C LYS A 607 18.16 -4.04 14.79
N LYS A 608 16.98 -4.15 14.19
CA LYS A 608 16.07 -3.01 13.94
C LYS A 608 15.60 -2.35 15.24
N LEU A 609 15.33 -3.11 16.31
CA LEU A 609 15.01 -2.56 17.63
C LEU A 609 16.14 -1.71 18.20
N HIS A 610 17.38 -2.19 18.10
CA HIS A 610 18.56 -1.43 18.56
C HIS A 610 18.75 -0.16 17.74
N GLU A 611 18.60 -0.22 16.42
CA GLU A 611 18.67 0.95 15.53
C GLU A 611 17.57 1.98 15.88
N TRP A 612 16.33 1.53 16.13
CA TRP A 612 15.23 2.40 16.53
C TRP A 612 15.45 3.03 17.91
N HIS A 613 15.91 2.27 18.90
CA HIS A 613 16.25 2.81 20.21
C HIS A 613 17.35 3.87 20.13
N GLN A 614 18.43 3.61 19.37
CA GLN A 614 19.52 4.57 19.16
C GLN A 614 19.03 5.85 18.46
N LEU A 615 18.19 5.71 17.44
CA LEU A 615 17.61 6.86 16.73
C LEU A 615 16.73 7.71 17.65
N LEU A 616 15.88 7.08 18.47
CA LEU A 616 15.03 7.77 19.43
C LEU A 616 15.84 8.44 20.54
N ALA A 617 16.88 7.77 21.05
CA ALA A 617 17.81 8.35 22.02
C ALA A 617 18.54 9.56 21.45
N PHE A 618 19.00 9.49 20.19
CA PHE A 618 19.63 10.61 19.49
C PHE A 618 18.65 11.78 19.27
N SER A 619 17.41 11.48 18.91
CA SER A 619 16.34 12.47 18.73
C SER A 619 16.03 13.19 20.04
N GLU A 620 15.86 12.48 21.16
CA GLU A 620 15.63 13.08 22.47
C GLU A 620 16.83 13.89 22.96
N GLN A 621 18.05 13.42 22.70
CA GLN A 621 19.27 14.19 23.00
C GLN A 621 19.32 15.49 22.19
N THR A 622 18.95 15.45 20.90
CA THR A 622 18.92 16.62 20.01
C THR A 622 17.84 17.61 20.44
N LYS A 623 16.64 17.12 20.75
CA LYS A 623 15.53 17.92 21.30
C LYS A 623 15.94 18.59 22.61
N SER A 624 16.59 17.86 23.51
CA SER A 624 17.08 18.41 24.78
C SER A 624 18.11 19.52 24.57
N LYS A 625 19.04 19.35 23.60
CA LYS A 625 19.99 20.41 23.23
C LYS A 625 19.30 21.63 22.64
N LEU A 626 18.33 21.45 21.74
CA LEU A 626 17.55 22.55 21.16
C LEU A 626 16.71 23.29 22.20
N LEU A 627 16.18 22.58 23.20
CA LEU A 627 15.49 23.20 24.34
C LEU A 627 16.46 24.03 25.18
N GLN A 628 17.65 23.51 25.50
CA GLN A 628 18.69 24.25 26.21
C GLN A 628 19.16 25.49 25.42
N GLU A 629 19.35 25.38 24.11
CA GLU A 629 19.69 26.52 23.24
C GLU A 629 18.57 27.56 23.20
N ASN A 630 17.31 27.14 23.15
CA ASN A 630 16.17 28.08 23.22
C ASN A 630 16.07 28.76 24.59
N GLU A 631 16.31 28.05 25.70
CA GLU A 631 16.35 28.64 27.03
C GLU A 631 17.49 29.67 27.16
N LEU A 632 18.66 29.35 26.60
CA LEU A 632 19.80 30.28 26.55
C LEU A 632 19.46 31.51 25.71
N LEU A 633 18.89 31.32 24.52
CA LEU A 633 18.50 32.41 23.63
C LEU A 633 17.41 33.29 24.25
N ASN A 634 16.43 32.70 24.95
CA ASN A 634 15.42 33.44 25.70
C ASN A 634 16.06 34.27 26.82
N THR A 635 17.04 33.72 27.53
CA THR A 635 17.77 34.45 28.57
C THR A 635 18.59 35.60 27.98
N GLU A 636 19.26 35.40 26.83
CA GLU A 636 19.95 36.46 26.10
C GLU A 636 18.97 37.55 25.62
N PHE A 637 17.79 37.16 25.14
CA PHE A 637 16.75 38.08 24.71
C PHE A 637 16.20 38.91 25.87
N GLU A 638 15.95 38.30 27.02
CA GLU A 638 15.53 39.02 28.24
C GLU A 638 16.60 40.04 28.69
N ASN A 639 17.88 39.65 28.70
CA ASN A 639 18.98 40.56 29.00
C ASN A 639 19.07 41.71 27.99
N LEU A 640 18.86 41.43 26.70
CA LEU A 640 18.84 42.44 25.66
C LEU A 640 17.66 43.41 25.83
N LEU A 641 16.49 42.89 26.22
CA LEU A 641 15.30 43.67 26.50
C LEU A 641 15.56 44.62 27.68
N GLU A 642 16.15 44.13 28.76
CA GLU A 642 16.54 44.96 29.90
C GLU A 642 17.55 46.03 29.50
N HIS A 643 18.53 45.69 28.65
CA HIS A 643 19.48 46.67 28.12
C HIS A 643 18.79 47.75 27.25
N VAL A 644 17.82 47.38 26.42
CA VAL A 644 17.02 48.31 25.62
C VAL A 644 16.15 49.19 26.50
N GLU A 645 15.57 48.67 27.57
CA GLU A 645 14.81 49.47 28.55
C GLU A 645 15.70 50.49 29.25
N GLN A 646 16.91 50.09 29.67
CA GLN A 646 17.90 50.98 30.24
C GLN A 646 18.33 52.08 29.26
N LEU A 647 18.61 51.72 28.00
CA LEU A 647 18.94 52.69 26.94
C LEU A 647 17.77 53.65 26.67
N THR A 648 16.54 53.16 26.69
CA THR A 648 15.34 53.97 26.49
C THR A 648 15.17 54.97 27.65
N ALA A 649 15.38 54.52 28.89
CA ALA A 649 15.35 55.38 30.07
C ALA A 649 16.45 56.46 30.01
N GLN A 650 17.68 56.09 29.64
CA GLN A 650 18.77 57.06 29.45
C GLN A 650 18.46 58.07 28.34
N THR A 651 17.92 57.60 27.21
CA THR A 651 17.54 58.47 26.09
C THR A 651 16.47 59.47 26.49
N LYS A 652 15.48 59.04 27.29
CA LYS A 652 14.44 59.93 27.82
C LYS A 652 15.02 61.06 28.69
N ILE A 653 15.98 60.74 29.56
CA ILE A 653 16.68 61.74 30.38
C ILE A 653 17.40 62.76 29.49
N VAL A 654 18.09 62.31 28.44
CA VAL A 654 18.80 63.18 27.49
C VAL A 654 17.84 64.10 26.73
N ILE A 655 16.67 63.59 26.31
CA ILE A 655 15.63 64.38 25.64
C ILE A 655 15.09 65.47 26.58
N GLU A 656 14.79 65.15 27.83
CA GLU A 656 14.29 66.12 28.82
C GLU A 656 15.32 67.21 29.13
N ALA A 657 16.60 66.84 29.27
CA ALA A 657 17.69 67.80 29.45
C ALA A 657 17.85 68.74 28.24
N SER A 658 17.75 68.19 27.03
CA SER A 658 17.83 68.96 25.79
C SER A 658 16.66 69.93 25.64
N ALA A 659 15.44 69.50 25.99
CA ALA A 659 14.24 70.36 25.97
C ALA A 659 14.35 71.54 26.93
N LYS A 660 14.96 71.34 28.10
CA LYS A 660 15.25 72.42 29.06
C LYS A 660 16.22 73.45 28.48
N SER A 661 17.34 73.00 27.90
CA SER A 661 18.34 73.89 27.30
C SER A 661 17.78 74.71 26.12
N ILE A 662 16.86 74.16 25.33
CA ILE A 662 16.19 74.89 24.25
C ILE A 662 15.34 76.05 24.79
N ARG A 663 14.64 75.87 25.92
CA ARG A 663 13.83 76.94 26.54
C ARG A 663 14.70 78.09 27.07
N GLU A 664 15.83 77.78 27.69
CA GLU A 664 16.78 78.78 28.21
C GLU A 664 17.39 79.62 27.06
N ASN A 665 17.70 78.98 25.94
CA ASN A 665 18.18 79.68 24.74
C ASN A 665 17.13 80.62 24.12
N GLN A 666 15.84 80.25 24.16
CA GLN A 666 14.76 81.12 23.68
C GLN A 666 14.64 82.40 24.53
N GLN A 667 14.70 82.30 25.85
CA GLN A 667 14.65 83.46 26.76
C GLN A 667 15.83 84.41 26.57
N SER A 668 17.02 83.87 26.31
CA SER A 668 18.21 84.68 26.03
C SER A 668 18.09 85.50 24.75
N ARG A 669 17.46 84.95 23.70
CA ARG A 669 17.22 85.67 22.43
C ARG A 669 16.27 86.86 22.60
N GLU A 670 15.25 86.73 23.42
CA GLU A 670 14.30 87.83 23.68
C GLU A 670 14.97 89.02 24.39
N SER A 671 15.90 88.74 25.30
CA SER A 671 16.65 89.75 26.05
C SER A 671 17.58 90.57 25.13
N ILE A 672 18.27 89.90 24.19
CA ILE A 672 19.14 90.57 23.21
C ILE A 672 18.36 91.56 22.32
N ASN A 673 17.14 91.20 21.93
CA ASN A 673 16.31 92.09 21.09
C ASN A 673 15.88 93.36 21.81
N ARG A 674 15.68 93.34 23.14
CA ARG A 674 15.36 94.54 23.92
C ARG A 674 16.54 95.51 23.97
N LEU A 675 17.74 95.01 24.27
CA LEU A 675 18.95 95.82 24.38
C LEU A 675 19.32 96.55 23.08
N LYS A 676 19.11 95.92 21.92
CA LYS A 676 19.34 96.58 20.61
C LYS A 676 18.46 97.82 20.40
N LYS A 677 17.26 97.84 20.97
CA LYS A 677 16.29 98.94 20.78
C LYS A 677 16.66 100.18 21.60
N GLU A 678 17.27 99.98 22.76
CA GLU A 678 17.72 101.06 23.66
C GLU A 678 18.95 101.80 23.10
N LEU A 679 19.89 101.08 22.47
CA LEU A 679 21.10 101.68 21.91
C LEU A 679 20.81 102.69 20.78
N GLU A 680 19.81 102.42 19.94
CA GLU A 680 19.49 103.26 18.79
C GLU A 680 18.90 104.64 19.21
N GLN A 681 18.16 104.68 20.33
CA GLN A 681 17.58 105.92 20.85
C GLN A 681 18.66 106.88 21.38
N GLN A 682 19.75 106.35 21.96
CA GLN A 682 20.80 107.16 22.57
C GLN A 682 21.66 107.89 21.51
N LYS A 683 21.83 107.29 20.33
CA LYS A 683 22.64 107.85 19.24
C LYS A 683 22.03 109.14 18.67
N GLN A 684 20.70 109.20 18.52
CA GLN A 684 20.01 110.35 17.94
C GLN A 684 20.09 111.62 18.80
N GLN A 685 20.24 111.47 20.11
CA GLN A 685 20.21 112.61 21.04
C GLN A 685 21.50 113.46 20.96
N ASN A 686 22.64 112.83 20.75
CA ASN A 686 23.97 113.47 20.76
C ASN A 686 24.26 114.30 19.50
N GLU A 687 23.72 113.94 18.34
CA GLU A 687 23.97 114.68 17.09
C GLU A 687 23.37 116.10 17.11
N SER A 688 22.31 116.34 17.88
CA SER A 688 21.62 117.64 17.92
C SER A 688 22.38 118.75 18.65
N GLN A 689 23.19 118.43 19.67
CA GLN A 689 23.87 119.44 20.49
C GLN A 689 25.09 120.07 19.79
N VAL A 690 25.80 119.29 18.98
CA VAL A 690 27.02 119.74 18.27
C VAL A 690 26.71 120.82 17.23
N GLN A 691 25.56 120.75 16.56
CA GLN A 691 25.19 121.72 15.52
C GLN A 691 24.97 123.14 16.06
N LYS A 692 24.53 123.28 17.32
CA LYS A 692 24.15 124.56 17.90
C LYS A 692 25.36 125.48 18.17
N LEU A 693 26.48 124.92 18.65
CA LEU A 693 27.70 125.66 18.99
C LEU A 693 28.43 126.23 17.76
N VAL A 694 28.31 125.57 16.61
CA VAL A 694 28.96 126.00 15.36
C VAL A 694 28.34 127.29 14.82
N GLN A 695 27.01 127.46 14.96
CA GLN A 695 26.31 128.66 14.50
C GLN A 695 26.69 129.90 15.32
N GLU A 696 26.90 129.77 16.63
CA GLU A 696 27.20 130.90 17.51
C GLU A 696 28.58 131.52 17.25
N ASN A 697 29.60 130.69 16.95
CA ASN A 697 30.96 131.17 16.65
C ASN A 697 31.05 131.90 15.30
N GLN A 698 30.32 131.45 14.28
CA GLN A 698 30.30 132.11 12.97
C GLN A 698 29.75 133.53 13.05
N LYS A 699 28.73 133.75 13.89
CA LYS A 699 28.12 135.08 14.07
C LYS A 699 29.09 136.09 14.69
N ALA A 700 29.91 135.67 15.66
CA ALA A 700 30.90 136.53 16.32
C ALA A 700 32.07 136.92 15.39
N GLN A 701 32.50 136.01 14.52
CA GLN A 701 33.57 136.28 13.54
C GLN A 701 33.17 137.36 12.53
N LEU A 702 31.92 137.35 12.06
CA LEU A 702 31.40 138.38 11.15
C LEU A 702 31.33 139.77 11.81
N GLN A 703 31.02 139.82 13.11
CA GLN A 703 30.97 141.08 13.86
C GLN A 703 32.38 141.69 14.03
N PHE A 704 33.40 140.87 14.26
CA PHE A 704 34.80 141.28 14.32
C PHE A 704 35.27 141.98 13.03
N GLU A 705 35.01 141.36 11.88
CA GLU A 705 35.41 141.92 10.57
C GLU A 705 34.74 143.28 10.30
N SER A 706 33.48 143.45 10.72
CA SER A 706 32.76 144.73 10.57
C SER A 706 33.36 145.89 11.38
N LEU A 707 33.97 145.61 12.53
CA LEU A 707 34.52 146.62 13.44
C LEU A 707 35.93 147.07 13.05
N LEU A 708 36.75 146.17 12.48
CA LEU A 708 38.07 146.51 11.92
C LEU A 708 37.99 147.51 10.76
N ALA A 709 36.91 147.48 9.96
CA ALA A 709 36.71 148.41 8.85
C ALA A 709 36.33 149.84 9.27
N GLN A 710 35.92 150.08 10.53
CA GLN A 710 35.43 151.39 11.03
C GLN A 710 36.49 152.21 11.80
N SER A 711 37.79 151.85 11.69
CA SER A 711 38.94 152.55 12.31
C SER A 711 38.77 152.91 13.81
N LYS A 712 38.14 152.03 14.60
CA LYS A 712 38.15 152.07 16.08
C LYS A 712 39.30 151.23 16.62
N SER A 713 39.82 151.55 17.81
CA SER A 713 41.04 150.96 18.39
C SER A 713 41.06 149.42 18.35
N VAL A 714 42.19 148.84 17.92
CA VAL A 714 42.41 147.39 17.73
C VAL A 714 42.02 146.54 18.95
N SER A 715 42.19 147.03 20.18
CA SER A 715 41.83 146.26 21.39
C SER A 715 40.32 145.99 21.51
N LEU A 716 39.47 146.91 21.06
CA LEU A 716 38.01 146.76 21.13
C LEU A 716 37.53 145.70 20.11
N ALA A 717 38.12 145.70 18.92
CA ALA A 717 37.84 144.65 17.92
C ALA A 717 38.27 143.27 18.44
N ARG A 718 39.46 143.14 19.04
CA ARG A 718 39.90 141.88 19.68
C ARG A 718 38.95 141.41 20.79
N GLN A 719 38.33 142.32 21.54
CA GLN A 719 37.41 141.97 22.62
C GLN A 719 36.12 141.31 22.12
N GLU A 720 35.46 141.89 21.13
CA GLU A 720 34.22 141.35 20.56
C GLU A 720 34.42 139.94 19.98
N ARG A 721 35.58 139.72 19.34
CA ARG A 721 35.99 138.42 18.80
C ARG A 721 36.06 137.30 19.84
N LEU A 722 36.37 137.64 21.09
CA LEU A 722 36.58 136.68 22.17
C LEU A 722 35.33 136.44 23.03
N VAL A 723 34.21 137.10 22.77
CA VAL A 723 32.99 137.00 23.61
C VAL A 723 32.52 135.54 23.78
N PRO A 724 32.39 134.70 22.73
CA PRO A 724 31.97 133.30 22.90
C PRO A 724 32.96 132.50 23.76
N PHE A 725 34.26 132.75 23.58
CA PHE A 725 35.31 132.09 24.35
C PHE A 725 35.28 132.50 25.83
N LEU A 726 35.05 133.78 26.12
CA LEU A 726 34.89 134.29 27.48
C LEU A 726 33.67 133.69 28.19
N MET A 727 32.55 133.48 27.48
CA MET A 727 31.38 132.77 28.03
C MET A 727 31.71 131.32 28.41
N GLN A 728 32.44 130.61 27.56
CA GLN A 728 32.85 129.23 27.85
C GLN A 728 33.82 129.14 29.04
N ILE A 729 34.75 130.10 29.17
CA ILE A 729 35.59 130.20 30.38
C ILE A 729 34.73 130.44 31.63
N GLN A 730 33.68 131.26 31.55
CA GLN A 730 32.75 131.49 32.66
C GLN A 730 31.99 130.22 33.04
N GLU A 731 31.50 129.43 32.07
CA GLU A 731 30.86 128.14 32.34
C GLU A 731 31.78 127.16 33.07
N MET A 732 33.05 127.10 32.67
CA MET A 732 34.07 126.32 33.38
C MET A 732 34.25 126.79 34.83
N THR A 733 34.30 128.10 35.08
CA THR A 733 34.36 128.65 36.44
C THR A 733 33.12 128.26 37.27
N THR A 734 31.92 128.31 36.69
CA THR A 734 30.69 127.88 37.38
C THR A 734 30.70 126.38 37.69
N LYS A 735 31.16 125.54 36.76
CA LYS A 735 31.25 124.10 36.96
C LYS A 735 32.29 123.72 38.03
N ALA A 736 33.43 124.41 38.05
CA ALA A 736 34.42 124.25 39.12
C ALA A 736 33.78 124.52 40.50
N SER A 737 33.01 125.60 40.63
CA SER A 737 32.27 125.90 41.87
C SER A 737 31.27 124.80 42.26
N HIS A 738 30.57 124.19 41.30
CA HIS A 738 29.65 123.08 41.57
C HIS A 738 30.36 121.81 42.03
N LEU A 739 31.57 121.53 41.51
CA LEU A 739 32.37 120.40 41.97
C LEU A 739 32.88 120.60 43.39
N GLN A 740 33.30 121.81 43.74
CA GLN A 740 33.67 122.13 45.11
C GLN A 740 32.54 121.79 46.08
N LYS A 741 31.28 122.09 45.71
CA LYS A 741 30.09 121.74 46.51
C LYS A 741 29.82 120.24 46.61
N ARG A 742 30.41 119.42 45.73
CA ARG A 742 30.27 117.95 45.71
C ARG A 742 31.50 117.22 46.28
N HIS A 743 32.42 117.95 46.91
CA HIS A 743 33.67 117.44 47.50
C HIS A 743 34.70 116.85 46.52
N GLU A 744 34.55 117.11 45.21
CA GLU A 744 35.49 116.72 44.15
C GLU A 744 36.58 117.80 44.01
N SER A 745 37.37 117.97 45.08
CA SER A 745 38.23 119.15 45.29
C SER A 745 39.34 119.26 44.25
N ASP A 746 39.96 118.16 43.83
CA ASP A 746 41.08 118.19 42.88
C ASP A 746 40.64 118.63 41.48
N ALA A 747 39.52 118.08 40.98
CA ALA A 747 38.96 118.45 39.69
C ALA A 747 38.44 119.91 39.70
N SER A 748 37.83 120.34 40.81
CA SER A 748 37.41 121.73 41.02
C SER A 748 38.59 122.71 40.95
N ILE A 749 39.67 122.44 41.71
CA ILE A 749 40.87 123.31 41.76
C ILE A 749 41.51 123.41 40.37
N LYS A 750 41.68 122.27 39.68
CA LYS A 750 42.28 122.24 38.34
C LYS A 750 41.45 123.02 37.31
N ALA A 751 40.12 122.86 37.33
CA ALA A 751 39.24 123.59 36.42
C ALA A 751 39.22 125.10 36.70
N LEU A 752 39.23 125.51 37.97
CA LEU A 752 39.30 126.91 38.33
C LEU A 752 40.64 127.52 37.89
N ALA A 753 41.75 126.84 38.15
CA ALA A 753 43.09 127.26 37.72
C ALA A 753 43.17 127.42 36.20
N LEU A 754 42.61 126.47 35.43
CA LEU A 754 42.54 126.59 33.97
C LEU A 754 41.75 127.84 33.54
N SER A 755 40.57 128.07 34.11
CA SER A 755 39.74 129.23 33.76
C SER A 755 40.45 130.57 34.04
N LEU A 756 41.21 130.66 35.13
CA LEU A 756 41.97 131.85 35.49
C LEU A 756 43.16 132.08 34.54
N ASN A 757 43.90 131.02 34.22
CA ASN A 757 45.01 131.10 33.28
C ASN A 757 44.54 131.52 31.89
N LEU A 758 43.43 130.97 31.39
CA LEU A 758 42.86 131.36 30.10
C LEU A 758 42.41 132.83 30.08
N ARG A 759 41.81 133.35 31.15
CA ARG A 759 41.47 134.78 31.26
C ARG A 759 42.71 135.68 31.21
N LYS A 760 43.80 135.24 31.83
CA LYS A 760 45.07 135.97 31.82
C LYS A 760 45.62 136.08 30.40
N GLU A 761 45.61 134.98 29.64
CA GLU A 761 46.05 135.00 28.24
C GLU A 761 45.13 135.85 27.35
N VAL A 762 43.80 135.84 27.60
CA VAL A 762 42.87 136.75 26.92
C VAL A 762 43.26 138.21 27.17
N GLN A 763 43.48 138.61 28.43
CA GLN A 763 43.87 139.99 28.74
C GLN A 763 45.21 140.37 28.09
N ALA A 764 46.18 139.46 28.06
CA ALA A 764 47.45 139.68 27.39
C ALA A 764 47.28 139.95 25.89
N TYR A 765 46.37 139.23 25.24
CA TYR A 765 46.05 139.42 23.82
C TYR A 765 45.32 140.75 23.55
N LEU A 766 44.34 141.09 24.38
CA LEU A 766 43.60 142.36 24.27
C LEU A 766 44.51 143.57 24.41
N ASN A 767 45.51 143.50 25.29
CA ASN A 767 46.43 144.61 25.60
C ASN A 767 47.75 144.55 24.83
N SER A 768 47.90 143.64 23.87
CA SER A 768 49.14 143.50 23.10
C SER A 768 49.37 144.70 22.19
N ASN A 769 50.56 145.30 22.28
CA ASN A 769 51.03 146.36 21.38
C ASN A 769 51.47 145.83 19.99
N GLU A 770 51.35 144.51 19.75
CA GLU A 770 51.68 143.90 18.48
C GLU A 770 50.75 144.39 17.36
N THR A 771 51.36 145.01 16.35
CA THR A 771 50.68 145.59 15.18
C THR A 771 50.27 144.54 14.16
N ASP A 772 50.95 143.38 14.12
CA ASP A 772 50.52 142.23 13.32
C ASP A 772 49.45 141.42 14.07
N GLU A 773 48.20 141.56 13.66
CA GLU A 773 47.06 140.86 14.25
C GLU A 773 47.16 139.33 14.15
N GLY A 774 47.74 138.82 13.06
CA GLY A 774 47.93 137.38 12.86
C GLY A 774 48.90 136.82 13.89
N LEU A 775 50.00 137.53 14.15
CA LEU A 775 51.00 137.14 15.13
C LEU A 775 50.49 137.27 16.57
N ALA A 776 49.82 138.38 16.90
CA ALA A 776 49.25 138.61 18.23
C ALA A 776 48.26 137.50 18.62
N LEU A 777 47.41 137.12 17.68
CA LEU A 777 46.44 136.07 17.84
C LEU A 777 47.08 134.67 17.89
N HIS A 778 48.06 134.39 17.02
CA HIS A 778 48.77 133.10 17.03
C HIS A 778 49.37 132.85 18.42
N ASN A 779 50.03 133.86 18.98
CA ASN A 779 50.62 133.79 20.31
C ASN A 779 49.57 133.56 21.40
N PHE A 780 48.39 134.20 21.30
CA PHE A 780 47.27 133.92 22.20
C PHE A 780 46.82 132.46 22.12
N LYS A 781 46.63 131.93 20.90
CA LYS A 781 46.15 130.56 20.70
C LYS A 781 47.10 129.52 21.25
N GLU A 782 48.40 129.65 20.96
CA GLU A 782 49.40 128.72 21.48
C GLU A 782 49.41 128.70 23.01
N LYS A 783 49.43 129.88 23.64
CA LYS A 783 49.45 129.98 25.10
C LYS A 783 48.16 129.46 25.73
N ALA A 784 47.01 129.77 25.13
CA ALA A 784 45.71 129.28 25.57
C ALA A 784 45.61 127.75 25.45
N LEU A 785 46.06 127.15 24.34
CA LEU A 785 46.11 125.70 24.16
C LEU A 785 47.07 125.04 25.15
N ALA A 786 48.24 125.63 25.39
CA ALA A 786 49.19 125.13 26.38
C ALA A 786 48.58 125.10 27.80
N CYS A 787 47.81 126.12 28.17
CA CYS A 787 47.06 126.12 29.43
C CYS A 787 46.07 124.94 29.51
N ILE A 788 45.34 124.65 28.43
CA ILE A 788 44.38 123.54 28.35
C ILE A 788 45.10 122.19 28.49
N ASP A 789 46.15 121.95 27.72
CA ASP A 789 46.87 120.68 27.73
C ASP A 789 47.50 120.37 29.08
N GLN A 790 48.11 121.38 29.72
CA GLN A 790 48.69 121.24 31.07
C GLN A 790 47.63 120.90 32.12
N SER A 791 46.41 121.41 31.96
CA SER A 791 45.35 121.26 32.95
C SER A 791 44.52 119.99 32.76
N THR A 792 44.51 119.41 31.55
CA THR A 792 43.57 118.34 31.15
C THR A 792 44.15 116.93 31.17
N LYS A 793 45.47 116.75 31.14
CA LYS A 793 46.09 115.43 30.88
C LYS A 793 45.87 114.35 31.94
N GLU A 794 45.74 114.67 33.23
CA GLU A 794 45.79 113.63 34.29
C GLU A 794 44.58 113.57 35.22
N VAL A 795 43.90 114.70 35.49
CA VAL A 795 42.79 114.76 36.47
C VAL A 795 41.44 115.04 35.80
N LEU A 796 41.36 115.96 34.84
CA LEU A 796 40.07 116.29 34.22
C LEU A 796 39.55 115.22 33.23
N ASN A 797 40.43 114.36 32.69
CA ASN A 797 40.05 113.28 31.77
C ASN A 797 39.44 112.04 32.46
N THR A 798 39.68 111.89 33.76
CA THR A 798 39.26 110.74 34.59
C THR A 798 37.89 110.94 35.24
N HIS A 799 37.40 112.18 35.33
CA HIS A 799 36.07 112.51 35.87
C HIS A 799 35.05 112.78 34.75
N ARG A 800 33.80 112.31 34.95
CA ARG A 800 32.54 112.44 34.15
C ARG A 800 32.61 113.04 32.73
N GLU A 801 31.92 112.40 31.77
CA GLU A 801 31.82 112.81 30.35
C GLU A 801 31.48 114.30 30.12
N GLU A 802 30.70 114.93 31.00
CA GLU A 802 30.34 116.35 30.91
C GLU A 802 31.56 117.31 30.92
N TRP A 803 32.68 116.95 31.59
CA TRP A 803 33.90 117.78 31.58
C TRP A 803 34.64 117.74 30.26
N LYS A 804 34.66 116.56 29.63
CA LYS A 804 35.24 116.39 28.30
C LYS A 804 34.54 117.30 27.29
N TYR A 805 33.23 117.51 27.47
CA TYR A 805 32.44 118.41 26.63
C TYR A 805 32.80 119.89 26.83
N ILE A 806 32.86 120.40 28.08
CA ILE A 806 33.18 121.82 28.35
C ILE A 806 34.62 122.16 27.93
N VAL A 807 35.58 121.29 28.26
CA VAL A 807 36.98 121.44 27.82
C VAL A 807 37.07 121.37 26.29
N GLY A 808 36.34 120.44 25.67
CA GLY A 808 36.25 120.32 24.22
C GLY A 808 35.72 121.59 23.55
N ASN A 809 34.70 122.22 24.13
CA ASN A 809 34.14 123.48 23.62
C ASN A 809 35.09 124.67 23.75
N ILE A 810 35.83 124.77 24.86
CA ILE A 810 36.86 125.81 25.07
C ILE A 810 38.00 125.65 24.07
N ALA A 811 38.53 124.43 23.90
CA ALA A 811 39.59 124.14 22.94
C ALA A 811 39.13 124.45 21.50
N LEU A 812 37.90 124.07 21.15
CA LEU A 812 37.29 124.39 19.87
C LEU A 812 37.13 125.91 19.68
N GLY A 813 36.73 126.64 20.72
CA GLY A 813 36.62 128.10 20.73
C GLY A 813 37.96 128.80 20.43
N VAL A 814 39.06 128.37 21.07
CA VAL A 814 40.41 128.93 20.82
C VAL A 814 40.82 128.78 19.35
N LEU A 815 40.59 127.60 18.77
CA LEU A 815 40.96 127.32 17.38
C LEU A 815 40.22 128.22 16.39
N LEU A 816 38.93 128.48 16.64
CA LEU A 816 38.03 129.14 15.70
C LEU A 816 38.25 130.65 15.53
N ILE A 817 38.95 131.31 16.45
CA ILE A 817 38.98 132.78 16.50
C ILE A 817 39.68 133.44 15.28
N GLY A 818 40.50 132.81 14.40
CA GLY A 818 41.64 133.50 13.73
C GLY A 818 41.68 134.06 12.29
N PHE A 819 41.35 133.26 11.30
CA PHE A 819 41.25 133.61 9.87
C PHE A 819 40.52 132.39 9.29
N GLY A 820 39.47 132.66 8.52
CA GLY A 820 38.32 131.79 8.39
C GLY A 820 38.56 130.45 7.68
N TYR A 821 37.63 129.51 7.95
CA TYR A 821 37.15 128.42 7.09
C TYR A 821 38.17 127.52 6.33
N LEU A 822 39.47 127.67 6.57
CA LEU A 822 40.61 126.91 6.02
C LEU A 822 41.43 126.16 7.10
N ALA A 823 41.10 126.32 8.40
CA ALA A 823 41.01 125.16 9.30
C ALA A 823 39.66 124.44 9.12
N ALA A 824 38.92 124.82 8.07
CA ALA A 824 38.71 123.88 6.97
C ALA A 824 37.43 123.06 7.28
N ILE A 825 36.93 122.15 6.47
CA ILE A 825 37.75 121.10 5.88
C ILE A 825 38.59 120.39 7.02
N PHE A 826 38.82 120.89 8.25
CA PHE A 826 38.73 120.06 9.46
C PHE A 826 37.26 119.77 9.76
N ILE A 827 36.35 120.68 9.38
CA ILE A 827 34.89 120.60 9.49
C ILE A 827 34.28 119.79 8.34
N ASN A 828 35.02 119.31 7.34
CA ASN A 828 34.48 118.19 6.56
C ASN A 828 34.63 116.86 7.35
N LYS A 829 35.18 116.88 8.59
CA LYS A 829 34.78 116.01 9.72
C LYS A 829 33.31 116.02 9.92
N GLN A 830 32.74 117.20 9.82
CA GLN A 830 31.35 117.42 10.04
C GLN A 830 30.49 116.84 8.92
N LEU A 831 31.10 116.41 7.82
CA LEU A 831 30.33 115.82 6.73
C LEU A 831 30.70 114.36 6.45
N THR A 832 31.71 113.81 7.12
CA THR A 832 32.10 112.38 7.02
C THR A 832 32.51 111.73 8.35
N GLY A 833 32.77 112.49 9.41
CA GLY A 833 33.75 112.07 10.42
C GLY A 833 35.13 111.81 9.80
N ASN A 834 35.38 112.26 8.57
CA ASN A 834 36.61 112.12 7.82
C ASN A 834 36.79 113.27 6.83
N TYR A 835 36.60 114.50 7.26
CA TYR A 835 37.74 115.31 7.64
C TYR A 835 37.88 115.50 9.15
N THR A 836 37.43 114.50 9.91
CA THR A 836 38.28 113.93 10.94
C THR A 836 39.26 112.98 10.25
N PHE A 837 40.09 112.30 11.00
CA PHE A 837 41.18 111.55 10.42
C PHE A 837 40.95 110.06 10.73
N PHE A 838 40.79 109.26 9.66
CA PHE A 838 40.82 107.78 9.51
C PHE A 838 39.46 107.02 9.64
N SER A 839 39.05 106.09 8.75
CA SER A 839 39.70 105.43 7.61
C SER A 839 38.74 104.89 6.51
N GLN A 840 39.23 104.94 5.26
CA GLN A 840 39.05 104.00 4.12
C GLN A 840 40.10 102.88 4.31
N THR A 841 40.04 101.63 3.86
CA THR A 841 39.24 100.77 2.99
C THR A 841 39.33 99.37 3.63
N ASP A 842 38.68 98.35 3.06
CA ASP A 842 39.57 97.32 2.56
C ASP A 842 39.17 96.95 1.16
N SER A 843 40.10 97.26 0.25
CA SER A 843 40.20 96.71 -1.08
C SER A 843 38.92 96.79 -1.91
N GLY A 844 38.88 97.74 -2.82
CA GLY A 844 38.17 97.38 -4.03
C GLY A 844 36.65 97.24 -3.90
N LYS A 845 35.97 98.26 -3.36
CA LYS A 845 34.86 98.79 -4.17
C LYS A 845 35.37 99.61 -5.37
N GLN A 846 36.70 99.83 -5.44
CA GLN A 846 37.38 99.67 -6.74
C GLN A 846 36.85 98.37 -7.34
N LEU A 847 36.21 98.46 -8.47
CA LEU A 847 37.04 98.62 -9.63
C LEU A 847 36.22 99.38 -10.69
N ASP A 848 34.90 99.48 -10.54
CA ASP A 848 34.02 98.56 -11.27
C ASP A 848 32.58 98.60 -10.72
N ASN A 849 32.18 99.62 -9.97
CA ASN A 849 30.95 100.27 -10.44
C ASN A 849 31.28 101.40 -11.39
N MET A 850 32.47 101.29 -12.00
CA MET A 850 32.53 100.79 -13.38
C MET A 850 32.71 102.08 -14.16
N GLU A 851 33.55 102.12 -15.16
CA GLU A 851 33.25 101.40 -16.40
C GLU A 851 31.82 101.66 -16.96
N HIS A 852 30.85 102.10 -16.15
CA HIS A 852 29.43 102.24 -16.47
C HIS A 852 29.05 103.66 -16.85
N GLN A 853 29.91 104.64 -16.55
CA GLN A 853 29.86 105.94 -17.22
C GLN A 853 31.09 106.21 -18.10
N ILE A 854 31.91 105.19 -18.40
CA ILE A 854 32.79 105.15 -19.58
C ILE A 854 32.10 105.71 -20.82
N ARG A 855 30.79 105.67 -20.96
CA ARG A 855 30.17 105.81 -22.27
C ARG A 855 29.57 107.18 -22.58
N ALA A 856 29.79 108.20 -21.76
CA ALA A 856 29.32 109.58 -22.05
C ALA A 856 30.39 110.51 -22.66
N ILE A 857 31.64 110.03 -22.78
CA ILE A 857 32.56 110.15 -23.94
C ILE A 857 31.90 110.70 -25.24
N THR A 858 32.46 111.53 -26.13
CA THR A 858 33.77 112.19 -26.36
C THR A 858 33.65 113.18 -27.54
N VAL A 859 34.57 114.16 -27.56
CA VAL A 859 35.12 114.96 -28.68
C VAL A 859 34.17 115.45 -29.78
N ASN A 860 33.63 116.66 -29.59
CA ASN A 860 33.97 117.87 -30.36
C ASN A 860 33.57 119.10 -29.55
#